data_AF-A0A7C6CFB5-F1
#
_entry.id   AF-A0A7C6CFB5-F1
#
_cell.length_a   1.000
_cell.length_b   1.000
_cell.length_c   1.000
_cell.angle_alpha   90.00
_cell.angle_beta   90.00
_cell.angle_gamma   90.00
#
_symmetry.space_group_name_H-M   'P 1'
#
loop_
_entity.id
_entity.type
_entity.pdbx_description
1 polymer ?
#
loop_
_entity_poly.entity_id
_entity_poly.type
_entity_poly.pdbx_seq_one_letter_code
_entity_poly.pdbx_strand_id
1 'polypeptide(L)'
;MAPFDAVLLATYGGPDGPNAVVPFMRNATKGKGIPDERLAEVGTHYERFGGVSPIIARNHELIDALQESLRDAGSKIPIYLGNRNWHPYFKDTLRRMIHAGHRRILMIPTAAYASYSGCRQYREDVWNARQELIDEGVAGAADLQVERAPLYYNIEGFIGANADAVARAWDELANRQDVHPRIMFVTHSIPVGMQESSGLEGNDYIQQHMDAIEAVMQALPDRIRKLDPQWELTYCSRSGPPMAKWLEPDVNDAIAERAKQGVKSVIVAPVGFIQDHMEVVHDLDIEAAQTAAEAGVDYVRADTVGIDPQFVAGLRDLLFRRAQAARDGLDPRLTGLQWHDADPDTCCRQYPGAPVPQSISQSKTIDGDKMSTENSHGSKSAGHPHGAGHPQAGGHPHTSGHPHGGKDYPHPTGHQDGPADPRDHEVNPDEVNSKDHYFLFAVFKDLGGYDVASAQELAREVEDAISATGVEVRGFYNTEGFKKDADLMVWFYGDAADKVQAAYRALRQSSLGQYLEPHWNSMAAHIPAEFDARHLPACIAGAAPRDWIAVYPFVRSLDWYYLNPNRRRAMLREHGMNGSDFLDVKVSTLAAFALGDYEWMLALEADSLDRVMGVLRKQREVEARVYTRIDTPFYTGKRMDLADWIAR
;
A
#
# COMPACT_ATOMS: atom_id res chain seq x y z
N MET A 1 -26.77 -4.07 26.90
CA MET A 1 -25.97 -4.23 25.67
C MET A 1 -26.77 -4.31 24.37
N ALA A 2 -28.10 -4.57 24.38
CA ALA A 2 -28.92 -4.43 23.18
C ALA A 2 -28.69 -3.04 22.50
N PRO A 3 -28.63 -2.95 21.17
CA PRO A 3 -29.01 -3.99 20.19
C PRO A 3 -27.89 -4.96 19.78
N PHE A 4 -26.73 -4.94 20.45
CA PHE A 4 -25.64 -5.85 20.12
C PHE A 4 -25.84 -7.23 20.76
N ASP A 5 -25.56 -8.28 19.97
CA ASP A 5 -25.72 -9.69 20.36
C ASP A 5 -24.44 -10.24 21.01
N ALA A 6 -23.28 -9.73 20.59
CA ALA A 6 -21.96 -10.14 21.07
C ALA A 6 -20.91 -9.05 20.88
N VAL A 7 -19.78 -9.18 21.58
CA VAL A 7 -18.58 -8.36 21.41
C VAL A 7 -17.49 -9.17 20.70
N LEU A 8 -16.77 -8.54 19.78
CA LEU A 8 -15.54 -9.06 19.18
C LEU A 8 -14.34 -8.29 19.74
N LEU A 9 -13.52 -8.93 20.59
CA LEU A 9 -12.21 -8.40 20.93
C LEU A 9 -11.25 -8.70 19.77
N ALA A 10 -10.87 -7.65 19.06
CA ALA A 10 -10.05 -7.73 17.86
C ALA A 10 -8.58 -7.45 18.17
N THR A 11 -7.71 -8.39 17.83
CA THR A 11 -6.29 -8.38 18.25
C THR A 11 -5.35 -8.78 17.13
N TYR A 12 -4.06 -8.54 17.32
CA TYR A 12 -3.01 -8.86 16.36
C TYR A 12 -2.82 -10.38 16.20
N GLY A 13 -2.92 -11.12 17.30
CA GLY A 13 -2.55 -12.53 17.38
C GLY A 13 -1.08 -12.73 17.70
N GLY A 14 -0.72 -13.95 18.08
CA GLY A 14 0.65 -14.32 18.40
C GLY A 14 0.82 -15.84 18.40
N PRO A 15 2.05 -16.33 18.17
CA PRO A 15 2.32 -17.76 18.14
C PRO A 15 2.06 -18.40 19.50
N ASP A 16 1.52 -19.61 19.48
CA ASP A 16 1.16 -20.43 20.63
C ASP A 16 2.20 -21.52 20.95
N GLY A 17 3.36 -21.46 20.30
CA GLY A 17 4.50 -22.34 20.57
C GLY A 17 5.63 -22.18 19.54
N PRO A 18 6.79 -22.83 19.77
CA PRO A 18 7.99 -22.64 18.94
C PRO A 18 7.76 -22.91 17.46
N ASN A 19 7.03 -23.98 17.14
CA ASN A 19 6.73 -24.38 15.76
C ASN A 19 5.77 -23.41 15.05
N ALA A 20 5.07 -22.56 15.81
CA ALA A 20 4.13 -21.56 15.30
C ALA A 20 4.82 -20.23 14.98
N VAL A 21 6.03 -19.96 15.50
CA VAL A 21 6.71 -18.66 15.36
C VAL A 21 6.94 -18.29 13.90
N VAL A 22 7.63 -19.11 13.11
CA VAL A 22 7.91 -18.80 11.70
C VAL A 22 6.62 -18.71 10.85
N PRO A 23 5.67 -19.65 10.96
CA PRO A 23 4.37 -19.51 10.29
C PRO A 23 3.61 -18.24 10.66
N PHE A 24 3.59 -17.87 11.94
CA PHE A 24 2.99 -16.62 12.41
C PHE A 24 3.68 -15.41 11.79
N MET A 25 5.00 -15.36 11.83
CA MET A 25 5.79 -14.27 11.28
C MET A 25 5.53 -14.12 9.78
N ARG A 26 5.44 -15.22 9.02
CA ARG A 26 5.06 -15.19 7.59
C ARG A 26 3.68 -14.57 7.38
N ASN A 27 2.71 -14.86 8.24
CA ASN A 27 1.36 -14.29 8.17
C ASN A 27 1.37 -12.80 8.53
N ALA A 28 2.00 -12.44 9.64
CA ALA A 28 2.16 -11.06 10.12
C ALA A 28 2.91 -10.17 9.11
N THR A 29 3.80 -10.76 8.31
CA THR A 29 4.59 -10.07 7.28
C THR A 29 4.12 -10.40 5.86
N LYS A 30 2.92 -10.95 5.70
CA LYS A 30 2.38 -11.34 4.39
C LYS A 30 2.35 -10.11 3.48
N GLY A 31 2.86 -10.27 2.25
CA GLY A 31 3.02 -9.16 1.30
C GLY A 31 4.28 -8.31 1.49
N LYS A 32 5.05 -8.47 2.58
CA LYS A 32 6.31 -7.73 2.82
C LYS A 32 7.57 -8.42 2.28
N GLY A 33 7.46 -9.67 1.83
CA GLY A 33 8.54 -10.38 1.13
C GLY A 33 9.80 -10.64 1.96
N ILE A 34 9.67 -10.77 3.29
CA ILE A 34 10.78 -11.04 4.20
C ILE A 34 11.22 -12.52 4.04
N PRO A 35 12.51 -12.81 3.78
CA PRO A 35 13.01 -14.18 3.68
C PRO A 35 12.85 -14.96 4.98
N ASP A 36 12.59 -16.27 4.88
CA ASP A 36 12.41 -17.16 6.04
C ASP A 36 13.61 -17.14 7.01
N GLU A 37 14.84 -16.98 6.50
CA GLU A 37 16.04 -16.86 7.34
C GLU A 37 15.99 -15.61 8.23
N ARG A 38 15.48 -14.48 7.71
CA ARG A 38 15.31 -13.25 8.49
C ARG A 38 14.12 -13.35 9.45
N LEU A 39 13.07 -14.08 9.08
CA LEU A 39 11.95 -14.39 9.98
C LEU A 39 12.38 -15.31 11.13
N ALA A 40 13.30 -16.24 10.88
CA ALA A 40 13.90 -17.09 11.91
C ALA A 40 14.80 -16.28 12.86
N GLU A 41 15.58 -15.33 12.32
CA GLU A 41 16.40 -14.42 13.14
C GLU A 41 15.54 -13.56 14.08
N VAL A 42 14.46 -12.94 13.58
CA VAL A 42 13.50 -12.20 14.43
C VAL A 42 12.73 -13.17 15.35
N GLY A 43 12.52 -14.41 14.90
CA GLY A 43 11.92 -15.48 15.69
C GLY A 43 12.70 -15.82 16.96
N THR A 44 14.00 -15.51 17.03
CA THR A 44 14.81 -15.72 18.24
C THR A 44 14.31 -14.93 19.44
N HIS A 45 13.60 -13.81 19.22
CA HIS A 45 12.94 -13.05 20.30
C HIS A 45 11.92 -13.93 21.03
N TYR A 46 11.19 -14.77 20.29
CA TYR A 46 10.20 -15.69 20.85
C TYR A 46 10.83 -16.90 21.53
N GLU A 47 12.03 -17.34 21.14
CA GLU A 47 12.71 -18.50 21.74
C GLU A 47 12.93 -18.33 23.24
N ARG A 48 13.25 -17.10 23.67
CA ARG A 48 13.42 -16.74 25.10
C ARG A 48 12.13 -16.91 25.91
N PHE A 49 10.98 -16.90 25.24
CA PHE A 49 9.65 -17.13 25.83
C PHE A 49 9.08 -18.50 25.47
N GLY A 50 9.94 -19.47 25.11
CA GLY A 50 9.50 -20.81 24.73
C GLY A 50 8.62 -20.83 23.48
N GLY A 51 8.76 -19.83 22.60
CA GLY A 51 8.00 -19.69 21.36
C GLY A 51 6.56 -19.20 21.53
N VAL A 52 6.15 -18.84 22.74
CA VAL A 52 4.76 -18.45 23.06
C VAL A 52 4.67 -16.94 23.26
N SER A 53 3.79 -16.28 22.50
CA SER A 53 3.49 -14.87 22.73
C SER A 53 2.55 -14.70 23.93
N PRO A 54 2.85 -13.78 24.87
CA PRO A 54 1.98 -13.55 26.02
C PRO A 54 0.61 -12.96 25.61
N ILE A 55 0.52 -12.34 24.42
CA ILE A 55 -0.66 -11.62 23.95
C ILE A 55 -1.95 -12.47 23.98
N ILE A 56 -1.87 -13.78 23.74
CA ILE A 56 -3.05 -14.65 23.74
C ILE A 56 -3.57 -14.86 25.16
N ALA A 57 -2.69 -15.23 26.10
CA ALA A 57 -3.07 -15.40 27.51
C ALA A 57 -3.61 -14.10 28.10
N ARG A 58 -2.94 -12.97 27.84
CA ARG A 58 -3.36 -11.63 28.28
C ARG A 58 -4.72 -11.21 27.73
N ASN A 59 -5.00 -11.50 26.45
CA ASN A 59 -6.32 -11.23 25.89
C ASN A 59 -7.41 -12.12 26.49
N HIS A 60 -7.11 -13.36 26.86
CA HIS A 60 -8.05 -14.21 27.58
C HIS A 60 -8.34 -13.68 28.99
N GLU A 61 -7.33 -13.24 29.72
CA GLU A 61 -7.49 -12.57 31.03
C GLU A 61 -8.38 -11.31 30.90
N LEU A 62 -8.14 -10.48 29.89
CA LEU A 62 -8.96 -9.30 29.61
C LEU A 62 -10.40 -9.66 29.25
N ILE A 63 -10.61 -10.70 28.44
CA ILE A 63 -11.95 -11.20 28.11
C ILE A 63 -12.67 -11.65 29.37
N ASP A 64 -12.02 -12.42 30.24
CA ASP A 64 -12.63 -12.94 31.46
C ASP A 64 -13.04 -11.81 32.41
N ALA A 65 -12.13 -10.84 32.64
CA ALA A 65 -12.40 -9.67 33.46
C ALA A 65 -13.51 -8.78 32.89
N LEU A 66 -13.48 -8.50 31.58
CA LEU A 66 -14.51 -7.69 30.92
C LEU A 66 -15.86 -8.43 30.88
N GLN A 67 -15.85 -9.75 30.69
CA GLN A 67 -17.06 -10.57 30.71
C GLN A 67 -17.69 -10.59 32.10
N GLU A 68 -16.89 -10.66 33.17
CA GLU A 68 -17.34 -10.51 34.55
C GLU A 68 -17.94 -9.12 34.81
N SER A 69 -17.21 -8.06 34.43
CA SER A 69 -17.67 -6.68 34.56
C SER A 69 -19.00 -6.42 33.80
N LEU A 70 -19.19 -7.02 32.61
CA LEU A 70 -20.46 -6.98 31.89
C LEU A 70 -21.58 -7.74 32.61
N ARG A 71 -21.29 -8.90 33.21
CA ARG A 71 -22.27 -9.70 33.97
C ARG A 71 -22.75 -8.95 35.20
N ASP A 72 -21.84 -8.32 35.93
CA ASP A 72 -22.16 -7.53 37.13
C ASP A 72 -23.04 -6.33 36.79
N ALA A 73 -22.85 -5.75 35.60
CA ALA A 73 -23.72 -4.72 35.04
C ALA A 73 -24.98 -5.25 34.32
N GLY A 74 -25.31 -6.53 34.50
CA GLY A 74 -26.56 -7.14 34.03
C GLY A 74 -26.57 -7.57 32.55
N SER A 75 -25.42 -7.64 31.88
CA SER A 75 -25.30 -8.10 30.50
C SER A 75 -24.70 -9.50 30.40
N LYS A 76 -25.33 -10.37 29.61
CA LYS A 76 -24.86 -11.76 29.37
C LYS A 76 -24.32 -11.98 27.95
N ILE A 77 -24.13 -10.91 27.17
CA ILE A 77 -23.62 -11.07 25.81
C ILE A 77 -22.21 -11.65 25.84
N PRO A 78 -21.88 -12.62 24.99
CA PRO A 78 -20.55 -13.22 24.94
C PRO A 78 -19.53 -12.27 24.29
N ILE A 79 -18.28 -12.36 24.76
CA ILE A 79 -17.12 -11.75 24.12
C ILE A 79 -16.33 -12.84 23.38
N TYR A 80 -16.04 -12.62 22.10
CA TYR A 80 -15.22 -13.52 21.28
C TYR A 80 -13.87 -12.90 20.98
N LEU A 81 -12.81 -13.72 20.98
CA LEU A 81 -11.49 -13.36 20.48
C LEU A 81 -11.40 -13.60 18.97
N GLY A 82 -10.95 -12.61 18.22
CA GLY A 82 -10.56 -12.76 16.81
C GLY A 82 -9.27 -12.04 16.51
N ASN A 83 -8.40 -12.68 15.74
CA ASN A 83 -7.05 -12.21 15.45
C ASN A 83 -6.84 -11.91 13.96
N ARG A 84 -5.92 -11.00 13.70
CA ARG A 84 -5.44 -10.64 12.36
C ARG A 84 -4.49 -11.68 11.78
N ASN A 85 -3.47 -12.06 12.56
CA ASN A 85 -2.30 -12.76 12.02
C ASN A 85 -2.12 -14.18 12.55
N TRP A 86 -2.93 -14.62 13.52
CA TRP A 86 -2.89 -16.00 14.03
C TRP A 86 -4.28 -16.53 14.38
N HIS A 87 -4.39 -17.79 14.77
CA HIS A 87 -5.68 -18.36 15.19
C HIS A 87 -6.11 -17.85 16.58
N PRO A 88 -7.43 -17.81 16.87
CA PRO A 88 -8.52 -17.89 15.89
C PRO A 88 -8.56 -16.63 15.01
N TYR A 89 -8.60 -16.79 13.68
CA TYR A 89 -8.69 -15.65 12.76
C TYR A 89 -10.07 -14.99 12.84
N PHE A 90 -10.19 -13.75 12.33
CA PHE A 90 -11.49 -13.10 12.20
C PHE A 90 -12.51 -13.97 11.48
N LYS A 91 -12.16 -14.54 10.31
CA LYS A 91 -13.05 -15.41 9.55
C LYS A 91 -13.62 -16.56 10.37
N ASP A 92 -12.77 -17.28 11.10
CA ASP A 92 -13.18 -18.39 11.96
C ASP A 92 -14.10 -17.92 13.09
N THR A 93 -13.81 -16.75 13.65
CA THR A 93 -14.57 -16.17 14.75
C THR A 93 -15.93 -15.66 14.29
N LEU A 94 -15.99 -14.93 13.18
CA LEU A 94 -17.25 -14.47 12.58
C LEU A 94 -18.13 -15.66 12.20
N ARG A 95 -17.57 -16.74 11.63
CA ARG A 95 -18.32 -17.98 11.35
C ARG A 95 -18.94 -18.58 12.61
N ARG A 96 -18.17 -18.68 13.71
CA ARG A 96 -18.68 -19.14 15.01
C ARG A 96 -19.80 -18.25 15.55
N MET A 97 -19.65 -16.93 15.43
CA MET A 97 -20.66 -15.97 15.88
C MET A 97 -21.96 -16.08 15.07
N ILE A 98 -21.86 -16.22 13.74
CA ILE A 98 -23.01 -16.42 12.85
C ILE A 98 -23.78 -17.69 13.21
N HIS A 99 -23.06 -18.81 13.40
CA HIS A 99 -23.64 -20.10 13.79
C HIS A 99 -24.29 -20.06 15.18
N ALA A 100 -23.77 -19.24 16.09
CA ALA A 100 -24.37 -18.99 17.40
C ALA A 100 -25.61 -18.08 17.34
N GLY A 101 -25.99 -17.58 16.16
CA GLY A 101 -27.17 -16.74 15.94
C GLY A 101 -26.92 -15.25 16.09
N HIS A 102 -25.69 -14.81 16.34
CA HIS A 102 -25.37 -13.39 16.47
C HIS A 102 -25.42 -12.70 15.10
N ARG A 103 -25.97 -11.48 15.05
CA ARG A 103 -26.09 -10.69 13.81
C ARG A 103 -25.57 -9.28 13.97
N ARG A 104 -25.63 -8.68 15.16
CA ARG A 104 -25.12 -7.33 15.40
C ARG A 104 -23.98 -7.37 16.41
N ILE A 105 -22.76 -7.16 15.92
CA ILE A 105 -21.53 -7.32 16.67
C ILE A 105 -20.90 -5.97 16.97
N LEU A 106 -20.47 -5.75 18.21
CA LEU A 106 -19.64 -4.60 18.57
C LEU A 106 -18.18 -5.04 18.69
N MET A 107 -17.31 -4.53 17.83
CA MET A 107 -15.88 -4.82 17.80
C MET A 107 -15.10 -3.81 18.64
N ILE A 108 -14.20 -4.29 19.50
CA ILE A 108 -13.19 -3.47 20.19
C ILE A 108 -11.80 -3.94 19.74
N PRO A 109 -11.06 -3.12 18.99
CA PRO A 109 -9.64 -3.36 18.76
C PRO A 109 -8.85 -3.25 20.07
N THR A 110 -7.83 -4.08 20.24
CA THR A 110 -6.85 -3.97 21.34
C THR A 110 -5.88 -2.78 21.17
N ALA A 111 -5.99 -2.04 20.06
CA ALA A 111 -5.33 -0.74 19.89
C ALA A 111 -6.29 0.39 20.32
N ALA A 112 -5.85 1.19 21.30
CA ALA A 112 -6.64 2.28 21.86
C ALA A 112 -6.67 3.55 20.97
N TYR A 113 -5.68 3.69 20.10
CA TYR A 113 -5.37 4.89 19.32
C TYR A 113 -5.70 4.70 17.83
N ALA A 114 -6.02 5.80 17.14
CA ALA A 114 -6.23 5.80 15.70
C ALA A 114 -4.90 5.86 14.94
N SER A 115 -4.68 4.85 14.11
CA SER A 115 -3.72 4.83 13.01
C SER A 115 -4.22 3.86 11.92
N TYR A 116 -3.53 3.75 10.78
CA TYR A 116 -3.89 2.72 9.82
C TYR A 116 -3.81 1.32 10.44
N SER A 117 -2.66 0.96 11.01
CA SER A 117 -2.42 -0.37 11.57
C SER A 117 -3.23 -0.67 12.84
N GLY A 118 -3.55 0.36 13.64
CA GLY A 118 -4.29 0.25 14.90
C GLY A 118 -5.80 0.38 14.77
N CYS A 119 -6.32 1.03 13.72
CA CYS A 119 -7.76 1.28 13.57
C CYS A 119 -8.29 0.77 12.23
N ARG A 120 -7.82 1.35 11.12
CA ARG A 120 -8.41 1.10 9.79
C ARG A 120 -8.21 -0.33 9.33
N GLN A 121 -7.00 -0.84 9.47
CA GLN A 121 -6.63 -2.17 9.00
C GLN A 121 -7.45 -3.27 9.71
N TYR A 122 -7.77 -3.10 10.99
CA TYR A 122 -8.71 -3.99 11.70
C TYR A 122 -10.10 -3.99 11.06
N ARG A 123 -10.61 -2.82 10.65
CA ARG A 123 -11.92 -2.70 10.00
C ARG A 123 -11.93 -3.33 8.61
N GLU A 124 -10.83 -3.21 7.87
CA GLU A 124 -10.62 -3.83 6.56
C GLU A 124 -10.53 -5.35 6.68
N ASP A 125 -9.74 -5.86 7.63
CA ASP A 125 -9.56 -7.30 7.84
C ASP A 125 -10.88 -7.99 8.25
N VAL A 126 -11.68 -7.36 9.09
CA VAL A 126 -13.02 -7.88 9.47
C VAL A 126 -14.01 -7.78 8.30
N TRP A 127 -13.94 -6.72 7.49
CA TRP A 127 -14.73 -6.62 6.27
C TRP A 127 -14.41 -7.76 5.29
N ASN A 128 -13.12 -7.96 5.00
CA ASN A 128 -12.65 -9.01 4.11
C ASN A 128 -13.06 -10.40 4.63
N ALA A 129 -12.89 -10.66 5.92
CA ALA A 129 -13.33 -11.90 6.54
C ALA A 129 -14.83 -12.15 6.39
N ARG A 130 -15.67 -11.10 6.46
CA ARG A 130 -17.11 -11.19 6.19
C ARG A 130 -17.40 -11.48 4.71
N GLN A 131 -16.71 -10.81 3.79
CA GLN A 131 -16.87 -11.05 2.34
C GLN A 131 -16.49 -12.49 1.97
N GLU A 132 -15.38 -13.01 2.49
CA GLU A 132 -15.00 -14.41 2.27
C GLU A 132 -16.07 -15.40 2.75
N LEU A 133 -16.77 -15.11 3.86
CA LEU A 133 -17.88 -15.96 4.33
C LEU A 133 -19.12 -15.85 3.44
N ILE A 134 -19.36 -14.70 2.82
CA ILE A 134 -20.43 -14.51 1.83
C ILE A 134 -20.12 -15.32 0.58
N ASP A 135 -18.89 -15.23 0.07
CA ASP A 135 -18.43 -15.95 -1.12
C ASP A 135 -18.47 -17.48 -0.92
N GLU A 136 -18.22 -17.95 0.32
CA GLU A 136 -18.38 -19.35 0.71
C GLU A 136 -19.84 -19.80 0.88
N GLY A 137 -20.81 -18.89 0.81
CA GLY A 137 -22.23 -19.20 0.98
C GLY A 137 -22.66 -19.47 2.42
N VAL A 138 -21.94 -18.95 3.42
CA VAL A 138 -22.31 -19.11 4.84
C VAL A 138 -23.60 -18.35 5.14
N ALA A 139 -24.66 -19.10 5.46
CA ALA A 139 -25.98 -18.53 5.76
C ALA A 139 -25.92 -17.53 6.93
N GLY A 140 -26.40 -16.30 6.71
CA GLY A 140 -26.37 -15.21 7.68
C GLY A 140 -25.11 -14.33 7.64
N ALA A 141 -24.11 -14.64 6.81
CA ALA A 141 -22.95 -13.77 6.62
C ALA A 141 -23.31 -12.42 5.96
N ALA A 142 -24.24 -12.43 5.00
CA ALA A 142 -24.77 -11.21 4.37
C ALA A 142 -25.55 -10.33 5.35
N ASP A 143 -26.18 -10.91 6.36
CA ASP A 143 -26.95 -10.18 7.39
C ASP A 143 -26.10 -9.73 8.58
N LEU A 144 -24.85 -10.21 8.68
CA LEU A 144 -23.96 -9.88 9.78
C LEU A 144 -23.54 -8.41 9.70
N GLN A 145 -23.79 -7.66 10.76
CA GLN A 145 -23.37 -6.30 10.97
C GLN A 145 -22.28 -6.27 12.03
N VAL A 146 -21.12 -5.70 11.72
CA VAL A 146 -20.05 -5.47 12.69
C VAL A 146 -19.79 -3.98 12.74
N GLU A 147 -19.89 -3.41 13.94
CA GLU A 147 -19.64 -1.99 14.21
C GLU A 147 -18.41 -1.88 15.11
N ARG A 148 -17.55 -0.87 14.90
CA ARG A 148 -16.42 -0.61 15.79
C ARG A 148 -16.88 0.23 16.99
N ALA A 149 -16.42 -0.10 18.19
CA ALA A 149 -16.49 0.79 19.34
C ALA A 149 -15.62 2.04 19.11
N PRO A 150 -15.91 3.17 19.76
CA PRO A 150 -15.06 4.35 19.66
C PRO A 150 -13.61 4.08 20.11
N LEU A 151 -12.71 5.01 19.78
CA LEU A 151 -11.37 5.01 20.38
C LEU A 151 -11.50 5.21 21.90
N TYR A 152 -10.51 4.72 22.64
CA TYR A 152 -10.62 4.66 24.09
C TYR A 152 -9.33 5.00 24.84
N TYR A 153 -8.35 5.60 24.15
CA TYR A 153 -7.13 6.11 24.79
C TYR A 153 -7.38 7.21 25.83
N ASN A 154 -8.56 7.83 25.82
CA ASN A 154 -8.93 8.94 26.68
C ASN A 154 -10.03 8.60 27.70
N ILE A 155 -10.42 7.32 27.85
CA ILE A 155 -11.38 6.96 28.90
C ILE A 155 -10.71 7.10 30.26
N GLU A 156 -11.45 7.61 31.25
CA GLU A 156 -10.93 7.84 32.61
C GLU A 156 -10.23 6.60 33.19
N GLY A 157 -10.80 5.41 32.96
CA GLY A 157 -10.22 4.16 33.42
C GLY A 157 -8.86 3.81 32.82
N PHE A 158 -8.60 4.20 31.56
CA PHE A 158 -7.31 4.00 30.92
C PHE A 158 -6.27 4.99 31.44
N ILE A 159 -6.66 6.26 31.62
CA ILE A 159 -5.81 7.31 32.18
C ILE A 159 -5.44 7.00 33.63
N GLY A 160 -6.42 6.66 34.47
CA GLY A 160 -6.20 6.33 35.88
C GLY A 160 -5.29 5.12 36.07
N ALA A 161 -5.53 4.03 35.32
CA ALA A 161 -4.70 2.83 35.39
C ALA A 161 -3.24 3.10 34.98
N ASN A 162 -3.01 3.89 33.93
CA ASN A 162 -1.66 4.30 33.54
C ASN A 162 -1.00 5.21 34.60
N ALA A 163 -1.74 6.17 35.18
CA ALA A 163 -1.23 7.03 36.24
C ALA A 163 -0.81 6.22 37.48
N ASP A 164 -1.61 5.22 37.87
CA ASP A 164 -1.28 4.32 38.97
C ASP A 164 -0.05 3.46 38.65
N ALA A 165 0.08 2.95 37.42
CA ALA A 165 1.25 2.20 36.99
C ALA A 165 2.53 3.05 37.04
N VAL A 166 2.48 4.28 36.52
CA VAL A 166 3.59 5.23 36.60
C VAL A 166 3.92 5.58 38.05
N ALA A 167 2.91 5.78 38.90
CA ALA A 167 3.13 6.10 40.31
C ALA A 167 3.81 4.94 41.07
N ARG A 168 3.46 3.68 40.78
CA ARG A 168 4.14 2.51 41.34
C ARG A 168 5.60 2.43 40.89
N ALA A 169 5.86 2.62 39.59
CA ALA A 169 7.22 2.64 39.05
C ALA A 169 8.06 3.80 39.65
N TRP A 170 7.43 4.94 39.88
CA TRP A 170 8.05 6.08 40.55
C TRP A 170 8.48 5.73 41.97
N ASP A 171 7.62 5.07 42.75
CA ASP A 171 7.94 4.68 44.13
C ASP A 171 9.08 3.66 44.20
N GLU A 172 9.19 2.79 43.19
CA GLU A 172 10.31 1.84 43.11
C GLU A 172 11.66 2.54 42.94
N LEU A 173 11.72 3.61 42.12
CA LEU A 173 12.94 4.38 41.89
C LEU A 173 13.22 5.43 42.97
N ALA A 174 12.20 6.16 43.43
CA ALA A 174 12.36 7.27 44.36
C ALA A 174 12.88 6.83 45.74
N ASN A 175 12.70 5.55 46.10
CA ASN A 175 13.29 4.96 47.30
C ASN A 175 14.81 4.72 47.19
N ARG A 176 15.41 4.89 46.00
CA ARG A 176 16.81 4.53 45.73
C ARG A 176 17.77 5.73 45.74
N GLN A 177 17.35 6.96 45.40
CA GLN A 177 18.20 8.19 45.43
C GLN A 177 17.39 9.52 45.47
N ASP A 178 18.04 10.63 45.87
CA ASP A 178 17.56 12.04 45.80
C ASP A 178 17.43 12.59 44.36
N VAL A 179 17.08 11.74 43.38
CA VAL A 179 16.98 12.10 41.96
C VAL A 179 15.57 11.83 41.45
N HIS A 180 14.95 12.83 40.84
CA HIS A 180 13.64 12.68 40.20
C HIS A 180 13.79 11.92 38.87
N PRO A 181 13.15 10.75 38.70
CA PRO A 181 13.21 10.01 37.45
C PRO A 181 12.61 10.80 36.28
N ARG A 182 13.18 10.62 35.09
CA ARG A 182 12.56 11.07 33.84
C ARG A 182 11.56 10.02 33.36
N ILE A 183 10.36 10.44 32.98
CA ILE A 183 9.30 9.53 32.51
C ILE A 183 9.32 9.48 30.99
N MET A 184 9.65 8.33 30.42
CA MET A 184 9.60 8.06 28.98
C MET A 184 8.33 7.28 28.68
N PHE A 185 7.33 7.97 28.15
CA PHE A 185 6.13 7.30 27.65
C PHE A 185 6.46 6.64 26.31
N VAL A 186 6.11 5.37 26.14
CA VAL A 186 6.46 4.58 24.98
C VAL A 186 5.22 4.11 24.24
N THR A 187 5.29 4.21 22.92
CA THR A 187 4.34 3.61 21.99
C THR A 187 5.05 3.01 20.78
N HIS A 188 4.35 2.22 19.98
CA HIS A 188 4.94 1.66 18.77
C HIS A 188 5.25 2.77 17.76
N SER A 189 6.45 2.79 17.18
CA SER A 189 6.78 3.73 16.12
C SER A 189 5.95 3.44 14.86
N ILE A 190 5.48 4.45 14.15
CA ILE A 190 4.82 4.26 12.84
C ILE A 190 5.55 5.07 11.76
N PRO A 191 5.42 4.69 10.47
CA PRO A 191 5.94 5.54 9.39
C PRO A 191 5.34 6.94 9.44
N VAL A 192 6.13 7.97 9.13
CA VAL A 192 5.69 9.37 9.16
C VAL A 192 4.46 9.60 8.28
N GLY A 193 4.40 8.99 7.09
CA GLY A 193 3.21 9.09 6.24
C GLY A 193 1.95 8.48 6.87
N MET A 194 2.09 7.40 7.66
CA MET A 194 0.96 6.83 8.39
C MET A 194 0.49 7.78 9.48
N GLN A 195 1.43 8.40 10.21
CA GLN A 195 1.14 9.46 11.19
C GLN A 195 0.35 10.60 10.54
N GLU A 196 0.81 11.14 9.41
CA GLU A 196 0.15 12.23 8.67
C GLU A 196 -1.28 11.89 8.21
N SER A 197 -1.60 10.60 8.15
CA SER A 197 -2.92 10.07 7.74
C SER A 197 -3.73 9.45 8.87
N SER A 198 -3.23 9.57 10.10
CA SER A 198 -3.87 9.03 11.30
C SER A 198 -4.86 10.03 11.87
N GLY A 199 -5.99 9.51 12.36
CA GLY A 199 -7.01 10.33 12.99
C GLY A 199 -7.65 11.37 12.06
N LEU A 200 -8.31 12.34 12.69
CA LEU A 200 -8.84 13.53 12.02
C LEU A 200 -7.82 14.67 12.09
N GLU A 201 -8.04 15.72 11.32
CA GLU A 201 -7.24 16.94 11.41
C GLU A 201 -7.20 17.46 12.86
N GLY A 202 -5.98 17.63 13.40
CA GLY A 202 -5.76 18.05 14.79
C GLY A 202 -5.86 16.93 15.84
N ASN A 203 -6.05 15.67 15.44
CA ASN A 203 -6.12 14.52 16.35
C ASN A 203 -5.39 13.30 15.76
N ASP A 204 -4.18 13.52 15.25
CA ASP A 204 -3.35 12.46 14.68
C ASP A 204 -2.77 11.52 15.75
N TYR A 205 -2.01 10.51 15.35
CA TYR A 205 -1.55 9.47 16.28
C TYR A 205 -0.63 10.04 17.38
N ILE A 206 0.26 10.99 17.07
CA ILE A 206 1.06 11.70 18.09
C ILE A 206 0.17 12.52 19.01
N GLN A 207 -0.74 13.34 18.47
CA GLN A 207 -1.57 14.21 19.30
C GLN A 207 -2.41 13.40 20.29
N GLN A 208 -3.00 12.28 19.87
CA GLN A 208 -3.75 11.39 20.76
C GLN A 208 -2.89 10.85 21.92
N HIS A 209 -1.62 10.54 21.67
CA HIS A 209 -0.69 10.11 22.73
C HIS A 209 -0.34 11.27 23.65
N MET A 210 -0.07 12.46 23.11
CA MET A 210 0.23 13.64 23.90
C MET A 210 -0.94 14.00 24.82
N ASP A 211 -2.18 13.97 24.31
CA ASP A 211 -3.39 14.21 25.11
C ASP A 211 -3.55 13.18 26.23
N ALA A 212 -3.34 11.88 25.91
CA ALA A 212 -3.39 10.81 26.90
C ALA A 212 -2.30 10.99 27.97
N ILE A 213 -1.08 11.32 27.57
CA ILE A 213 0.04 11.53 28.48
C ILE A 213 -0.23 12.74 29.37
N GLU A 214 -0.66 13.87 28.83
CA GLU A 214 -1.03 15.04 29.63
C GLU A 214 -2.10 14.70 30.67
N ALA A 215 -3.13 13.94 30.28
CA ALA A 215 -4.16 13.48 31.20
C ALA A 215 -3.59 12.52 32.27
N VAL A 216 -2.69 11.60 31.90
CA VAL A 216 -2.00 10.71 32.86
C VAL A 216 -1.17 11.52 33.86
N MET A 217 -0.41 12.50 33.37
CA MET A 217 0.41 13.37 34.21
C MET A 217 -0.43 14.22 35.16
N GLN A 218 -1.62 14.66 34.73
CA GLN A 218 -2.59 15.35 35.59
C GLN A 218 -3.23 14.42 36.63
N ALA A 219 -3.43 13.15 36.28
CA ALA A 219 -3.99 12.13 37.17
C ALA A 219 -2.97 11.54 38.16
N LEU A 220 -1.67 11.83 38.01
CA LEU A 220 -0.65 11.40 38.96
C LEU A 220 -0.96 11.91 40.39
N PRO A 221 -0.64 11.12 41.42
CA PRO A 221 -0.78 11.55 42.81
C PRO A 221 -0.08 12.89 43.08
N ASP A 222 -0.72 13.75 43.88
CA ASP A 222 -0.24 15.09 44.24
C ASP A 222 1.24 15.12 44.69
N ARG A 223 1.69 14.07 45.37
CA ARG A 223 3.07 13.92 45.86
C ARG A 223 4.10 13.80 44.74
N ILE A 224 3.72 13.26 43.58
CA ILE A 224 4.56 13.16 42.38
C ILE A 224 4.34 14.43 41.53
N ARG A 225 3.09 14.80 41.28
CA ARG A 225 2.74 15.94 40.42
C ARG A 225 3.37 17.26 40.88
N LYS A 226 3.47 17.50 42.19
CA LYS A 226 4.12 18.70 42.77
C LYS A 226 5.64 18.76 42.55
N LEU A 227 6.28 17.65 42.18
CA LEU A 227 7.70 17.59 41.85
C LEU A 227 7.98 17.99 40.40
N ASP A 228 6.93 18.24 39.61
CA ASP A 228 7.01 18.61 38.19
C ASP A 228 7.92 17.66 37.37
N PRO A 229 7.60 16.35 37.37
CA PRO A 229 8.43 15.34 36.73
C PRO A 229 8.56 15.61 35.22
N GLN A 230 9.79 15.56 34.74
CA GLN A 230 10.09 15.69 33.32
C GLN A 230 9.67 14.44 32.57
N TRP A 231 9.00 14.62 31.43
CA TRP A 231 8.52 13.51 30.60
C TRP A 231 8.72 13.76 29.12
N GLU A 232 8.71 12.69 28.33
CA GLU A 232 8.72 12.75 26.86
C GLU A 232 8.05 11.51 26.26
N LEU A 233 7.51 11.68 25.04
CA LEU A 233 7.03 10.58 24.21
C LEU A 233 8.21 10.02 23.39
N THR A 234 8.38 8.69 23.44
CA THR A 234 9.40 7.93 22.73
C THR A 234 8.74 6.74 22.03
N TYR A 235 9.45 6.13 21.10
CA TYR A 235 8.91 5.05 20.28
C TYR A 235 9.74 3.78 20.36
N CYS A 236 9.10 2.62 20.15
CA CYS A 236 9.78 1.32 20.05
C CYS A 236 9.41 0.59 18.74
N SER A 237 9.96 -0.61 18.56
CA SER A 237 9.52 -1.56 17.53
C SER A 237 9.58 -1.03 16.10
N ARG A 238 10.58 -0.20 15.76
CA ARG A 238 10.79 0.28 14.39
C ARG A 238 11.16 -0.89 13.47
N SER A 239 10.20 -1.36 12.67
CA SER A 239 10.34 -2.56 11.84
C SER A 239 10.51 -2.30 10.34
N GLY A 240 10.82 -1.05 9.94
CA GLY A 240 10.96 -0.63 8.54
C GLY A 240 12.40 -0.67 8.03
N PRO A 241 12.62 -0.58 6.71
CA PRO A 241 13.98 -0.47 6.16
C PRO A 241 14.66 0.81 6.69
N PRO A 242 16.00 0.84 6.84
CA PRO A 242 16.73 1.95 7.47
C PRO A 242 16.46 3.33 6.86
N MET A 243 16.06 3.40 5.59
CA MET A 243 15.79 4.65 4.88
C MET A 243 14.35 5.17 5.05
N ALA A 244 13.44 4.36 5.59
CA ALA A 244 12.08 4.80 5.88
C ALA A 244 12.09 5.77 7.06
N LYS A 245 11.36 6.88 6.93
CA LYS A 245 11.17 7.81 8.05
C LYS A 245 10.08 7.29 8.97
N TRP A 246 10.46 7.01 10.20
CA TRP A 246 9.57 6.56 11.27
C TRP A 246 9.53 7.62 12.36
N LEU A 247 8.56 7.51 13.26
CA LEU A 247 8.50 8.39 14.43
C LEU A 247 9.70 8.13 15.35
N GLU A 248 10.29 9.23 15.80
CA GLU A 248 11.49 9.31 16.61
C GLU A 248 11.25 10.24 17.80
N PRO A 249 12.01 10.09 18.91
CA PRO A 249 13.17 9.21 19.08
C PRO A 249 12.79 7.76 19.43
N ASP A 250 13.66 6.81 19.04
CA ASP A 250 13.63 5.45 19.61
C ASP A 250 13.93 5.51 21.11
N VAL A 251 13.28 4.66 21.91
CA VAL A 251 13.45 4.64 23.37
C VAL A 251 14.91 4.37 23.78
N ASN A 252 15.64 3.52 23.06
CA ASN A 252 17.05 3.25 23.36
C ASN A 252 17.92 4.49 23.07
N ASP A 253 17.70 5.12 21.92
CA ASP A 253 18.39 6.35 21.54
C ASP A 253 18.12 7.48 22.55
N ALA A 254 16.85 7.61 22.99
CA ALA A 254 16.45 8.58 24.00
C ALA A 254 17.13 8.30 25.34
N ILE A 255 17.16 7.06 25.82
CA ILE A 255 17.86 6.68 27.07
C ILE A 255 19.33 7.07 26.98
N ALA A 256 20.03 6.66 25.92
CA ALA A 256 21.45 6.93 25.75
C ALA A 256 21.76 8.44 25.67
N GLU A 257 20.93 9.21 24.97
CA GLU A 257 21.11 10.65 24.84
C GLU A 257 20.81 11.41 26.14
N ARG A 258 19.75 11.03 26.87
CA ARG A 258 19.43 11.62 28.17
C ARG A 258 20.48 11.28 29.23
N ALA A 259 21.09 10.10 29.18
CA ALA A 259 22.21 9.74 30.04
C ALA A 259 23.40 10.71 29.88
N LYS A 260 23.75 11.07 28.63
CA LYS A 260 24.80 12.08 28.36
C LYS A 260 24.44 13.46 28.91
N GLN A 261 23.15 13.76 29.00
CA GLN A 261 22.61 15.00 29.57
C GLN A 261 22.50 14.96 31.10
N GLY A 262 22.96 13.87 31.73
CA GLY A 262 23.04 13.72 33.18
C GLY A 262 21.84 13.05 33.84
N VAL A 263 20.86 12.56 33.08
CA VAL A 263 19.74 11.78 33.63
C VAL A 263 20.28 10.49 34.26
N LYS A 264 19.87 10.21 35.50
CA LYS A 264 20.35 9.05 36.29
C LYS A 264 19.31 7.95 36.46
N SER A 265 18.03 8.26 36.28
CA SER A 265 16.96 7.28 36.43
C SER A 265 15.85 7.55 35.43
N VAL A 266 15.31 6.50 34.82
CA VAL A 266 14.22 6.56 33.85
C VAL A 266 13.09 5.60 34.24
N ILE A 267 11.86 6.08 34.10
CA ILE A 267 10.65 5.26 34.12
C ILE A 267 10.21 5.10 32.66
N VAL A 268 10.07 3.87 32.19
CA VAL A 268 9.58 3.58 30.84
C VAL A 268 8.13 3.13 30.94
N ALA A 269 7.19 3.94 30.43
CA ALA A 269 5.76 3.74 30.60
C ALA A 269 5.08 3.38 29.25
N PRO A 270 4.68 2.12 29.00
CA PRO A 270 4.17 1.64 27.71
C PRO A 270 2.72 2.07 27.41
N VAL A 271 2.45 3.38 27.42
CA VAL A 271 1.11 3.98 27.27
C VAL A 271 0.45 3.70 25.91
N GLY A 272 1.23 3.28 24.91
CA GLY A 272 0.73 2.84 23.61
C GLY A 272 0.01 1.49 23.60
N PHE A 273 0.14 0.71 24.68
CA PHE A 273 -0.24 -0.70 24.73
C PHE A 273 -1.18 -0.99 25.91
N ILE A 274 -2.17 -1.86 25.68
CA ILE A 274 -3.12 -2.26 26.73
C ILE A 274 -2.73 -3.54 27.46
N GLN A 275 -1.82 -4.32 26.90
CA GLN A 275 -1.36 -5.61 27.42
C GLN A 275 0.09 -5.83 27.04
N ASP A 276 0.82 -6.58 27.86
CA ASP A 276 2.15 -7.06 27.51
C ASP A 276 2.07 -8.04 26.34
N HIS A 277 2.84 -7.75 25.30
CA HIS A 277 3.07 -8.60 24.13
C HIS A 277 4.56 -8.60 23.78
N MET A 278 4.96 -9.31 22.72
CA MET A 278 6.38 -9.53 22.43
C MET A 278 7.18 -8.23 22.30
N GLU A 279 6.66 -7.24 21.59
CA GLU A 279 7.33 -5.93 21.46
C GLU A 279 7.46 -5.17 22.78
N VAL A 280 6.54 -5.32 23.74
CA VAL A 280 6.69 -4.67 25.06
C VAL A 280 7.74 -5.40 25.89
N VAL A 281 7.62 -6.73 26.00
CA VAL A 281 8.51 -7.50 26.88
C VAL A 281 9.92 -7.60 26.30
N HIS A 282 10.08 -7.72 24.99
CA HIS A 282 11.40 -7.73 24.38
C HIS A 282 12.03 -6.34 24.35
N ASP A 283 11.36 -5.36 23.73
CA ASP A 283 11.99 -4.06 23.47
C ASP A 283 12.22 -3.28 24.78
N LEU A 284 11.34 -3.44 25.78
CA LEU A 284 11.45 -2.68 27.02
C LEU A 284 12.17 -3.46 28.12
N ASP A 285 11.75 -4.69 28.44
CA ASP A 285 12.34 -5.45 29.54
C ASP A 285 13.72 -6.04 29.21
N ILE A 286 14.11 -6.08 27.92
CA ILE A 286 15.43 -6.56 27.49
C ILE A 286 16.24 -5.43 26.89
N GLU A 287 15.85 -4.89 25.73
CA GLU A 287 16.70 -3.95 24.98
C GLU A 287 16.86 -2.61 25.69
N ALA A 288 15.76 -1.95 26.05
CA ALA A 288 15.80 -0.66 26.74
C ALA A 288 16.44 -0.76 28.13
N ALA A 289 16.14 -1.85 28.87
CA ALA A 289 16.77 -2.13 30.16
C ALA A 289 18.29 -2.33 30.03
N GLN A 290 18.75 -3.03 28.98
CA GLN A 290 20.16 -3.20 28.69
C GLN A 290 20.82 -1.87 28.32
N THR A 291 20.20 -1.07 27.45
CA THR A 291 20.69 0.26 27.07
C THR A 291 20.84 1.17 28.29
N ALA A 292 19.87 1.15 29.21
CA ALA A 292 19.95 1.91 30.45
C ALA A 292 21.10 1.43 31.35
N ALA A 293 21.28 0.11 31.50
CA ALA A 293 22.38 -0.46 32.27
C ALA A 293 23.75 -0.08 31.69
N GLU A 294 23.92 -0.15 30.37
CA GLU A 294 25.16 0.26 29.67
C GLU A 294 25.43 1.77 29.81
N ALA A 295 24.38 2.58 29.86
CA ALA A 295 24.46 4.02 30.08
C ALA A 295 24.61 4.43 31.56
N GLY A 296 24.55 3.47 32.51
CA GLY A 296 24.61 3.73 33.95
C GLY A 296 23.38 4.49 34.47
N VAL A 297 22.20 4.21 33.92
CA VAL A 297 20.91 4.80 34.27
C VAL A 297 20.04 3.75 34.96
N ASP A 298 19.50 4.09 36.13
CA ASP A 298 18.51 3.25 36.82
C ASP A 298 17.23 3.16 35.99
N TYR A 299 16.70 1.95 35.84
CA TYR A 299 15.59 1.67 34.92
C TYR A 299 14.46 0.95 35.66
N VAL A 300 13.23 1.44 35.50
CA VAL A 300 12.00 0.71 35.86
C VAL A 300 10.99 0.86 34.73
N ARG A 301 10.39 -0.25 34.30
CA ARG A 301 9.24 -0.24 33.39
C ARG A 301 7.95 -0.17 34.21
N ALA A 302 7.02 0.71 33.84
CA ALA A 302 5.66 0.69 34.37
C ALA A 302 4.84 -0.43 33.71
N ASP A 303 3.89 -1.01 34.46
CA ASP A 303 2.97 -2.00 33.91
C ASP A 303 2.12 -1.41 32.77
N THR A 304 1.74 -2.26 31.80
CA THR A 304 0.59 -1.94 30.94
C THR A 304 -0.70 -1.95 31.76
N VAL A 305 -1.78 -1.32 31.28
CA VAL A 305 -3.06 -1.26 32.02
C VAL A 305 -3.67 -2.64 32.28
N GLY A 306 -3.35 -3.63 31.45
CA GLY A 306 -3.68 -5.02 31.71
C GLY A 306 -5.17 -5.25 31.99
N ILE A 307 -5.45 -5.84 33.14
CA ILE A 307 -6.80 -6.09 33.66
C ILE A 307 -7.13 -5.16 34.84
N ASP A 308 -6.51 -3.98 34.91
CA ASP A 308 -6.79 -3.02 35.97
C ASP A 308 -8.31 -2.76 36.08
N PRO A 309 -8.89 -2.84 37.30
CA PRO A 309 -10.33 -2.68 37.47
C PRO A 309 -10.89 -1.37 36.91
N GLN A 310 -10.12 -0.27 36.95
CA GLN A 310 -10.54 1.01 36.39
C GLN A 310 -10.63 0.93 34.87
N PHE A 311 -9.62 0.33 34.22
CA PHE A 311 -9.62 0.15 32.77
C PHE A 311 -10.74 -0.77 32.31
N VAL A 312 -10.94 -1.91 32.97
CA VAL A 312 -12.00 -2.87 32.66
C VAL A 312 -13.39 -2.24 32.84
N ALA A 313 -13.60 -1.47 33.90
CA ALA A 313 -14.84 -0.71 34.11
C ALA A 313 -15.05 0.36 33.02
N GLY A 314 -13.98 1.06 32.62
CA GLY A 314 -14.02 2.05 31.55
C GLY A 314 -14.42 1.43 30.19
N LEU A 315 -13.85 0.29 29.82
CA LEU A 315 -14.23 -0.43 28.60
C LEU A 315 -15.68 -0.91 28.65
N ARG A 316 -16.13 -1.42 29.79
CA ARG A 316 -17.54 -1.79 30.01
C ARG A 316 -18.45 -0.58 29.79
N ASP A 317 -18.13 0.57 30.38
CA ASP A 317 -18.97 1.76 30.29
C ASP A 317 -19.00 2.33 28.86
N LEU A 318 -17.87 2.28 28.15
CA LEU A 318 -17.79 2.59 26.72
C LEU A 318 -18.75 1.72 25.89
N LEU A 319 -18.76 0.40 26.14
CA LEU A 319 -19.66 -0.53 25.47
C LEU A 319 -21.13 -0.22 25.75
N PHE A 320 -21.50 0.03 27.01
CA PHE A 320 -22.88 0.39 27.36
C PHE A 320 -23.31 1.72 26.76
N ARG A 321 -22.43 2.71 26.74
CA ARG A 321 -22.68 4.01 26.12
C ARG A 321 -22.91 3.86 24.62
N ARG A 322 -22.08 3.06 23.95
CA ARG A 322 -22.24 2.78 22.53
C ARG A 322 -23.54 2.03 22.22
N ALA A 323 -23.91 1.08 23.08
CA ALA A 323 -25.20 0.39 22.99
C ALA A 323 -26.37 1.34 23.23
N GLN A 324 -26.25 2.29 24.17
CA GLN A 324 -27.27 3.31 24.41
C GLN A 324 -27.45 4.23 23.20
N ALA A 325 -26.37 4.78 22.65
CA ALA A 325 -26.42 5.59 21.44
C ALA A 325 -27.11 4.85 20.28
N ALA A 326 -26.85 3.55 20.12
CA ALA A 326 -27.50 2.73 19.10
C ALA A 326 -29.03 2.57 19.31
N ARG A 327 -29.51 2.49 20.56
CA ARG A 327 -30.94 2.43 20.88
C ARG A 327 -31.62 3.78 20.65
N ASP A 328 -30.92 4.85 20.98
CA ASP A 328 -31.43 6.21 20.88
C ASP A 328 -31.36 6.75 19.44
N GLY A 329 -30.80 5.97 18.51
CA GLY A 329 -30.64 6.35 17.11
C GLY A 329 -29.65 7.51 16.91
N LEU A 330 -28.79 7.76 17.89
CA LEU A 330 -27.76 8.79 17.83
C LEU A 330 -26.70 8.40 16.80
N ASP A 331 -26.02 9.42 16.26
CA ASP A 331 -24.88 9.17 15.40
C ASP A 331 -23.88 8.30 16.19
N PRO A 332 -23.49 7.13 15.66
CA PRO A 332 -22.48 6.27 16.26
C PRO A 332 -21.15 7.00 16.53
N ARG A 333 -20.95 8.15 15.89
CA ARG A 333 -19.84 9.10 16.03
C ARG A 333 -20.05 10.20 17.06
N LEU A 334 -21.12 10.18 17.84
CA LEU A 334 -21.46 11.22 18.82
C LEU A 334 -21.85 10.55 20.15
N THR A 335 -20.92 9.80 20.76
CA THR A 335 -21.16 9.14 22.06
C THR A 335 -20.75 10.00 23.25
N GLY A 336 -20.30 11.23 23.04
CA GLY A 336 -20.16 12.23 24.12
C GLY A 336 -18.86 12.14 24.92
N LEU A 337 -17.87 11.34 24.49
CA LEU A 337 -16.49 11.68 24.82
C LEU A 337 -16.18 12.94 24.02
N GLN A 338 -15.85 14.05 24.69
CA GLN A 338 -15.71 15.38 24.06
C GLN A 338 -14.65 15.43 22.93
N TRP A 339 -13.89 14.36 22.74
CA TRP A 339 -12.80 14.25 21.77
C TRP A 339 -13.05 13.07 20.83
N HIS A 340 -13.49 13.40 19.61
CA HIS A 340 -13.42 12.63 18.37
C HIS A 340 -14.00 11.21 18.35
N ASP A 341 -15.32 11.12 18.49
CA ASP A 341 -16.07 9.90 18.11
C ASP A 341 -16.32 9.81 16.58
N ALA A 342 -16.02 10.85 15.80
CA ALA A 342 -16.14 10.84 14.35
C ALA A 342 -14.98 10.11 13.68
N ASP A 343 -15.11 8.81 13.47
CA ASP A 343 -14.24 8.03 12.59
C ASP A 343 -14.91 7.91 11.20
N PRO A 344 -14.66 8.85 10.26
CA PRO A 344 -15.21 8.73 8.92
C PRO A 344 -14.65 7.48 8.23
N ASP A 345 -15.39 6.92 7.28
CA ASP A 345 -14.91 5.80 6.45
C ASP A 345 -13.71 6.15 5.56
N THR A 346 -13.16 7.35 5.71
CA THR A 346 -11.94 7.85 5.07
C THR A 346 -10.75 7.97 6.02
N CYS A 347 -10.94 7.85 7.34
CA CYS A 347 -9.85 7.62 8.30
C CYS A 347 -9.62 6.11 8.47
N CYS A 348 -8.42 5.64 8.74
CA CYS A 348 -7.14 6.33 8.83
C CYS A 348 -6.26 5.68 7.77
N ARG A 349 -5.74 6.47 6.83
CA ARG A 349 -5.13 5.90 5.61
C ARG A 349 -3.72 5.39 5.89
N GLN A 350 -3.26 4.45 5.09
CA GLN A 350 -1.92 3.89 5.23
C GLN A 350 -0.82 4.96 5.07
N TYR A 351 -1.05 5.93 4.18
CA TYR A 351 -0.20 7.09 3.91
C TYR A 351 -1.03 8.16 3.16
N PRO A 352 -0.52 9.40 2.98
CA PRO A 352 -1.30 10.46 2.36
C PRO A 352 -1.66 10.10 0.92
N GLY A 353 -2.95 10.23 0.58
CA GLY A 353 -3.45 9.86 -0.73
C GLY A 353 -3.57 8.35 -0.99
N ALA A 354 -3.29 7.48 -0.01
CA ALA A 354 -3.53 6.05 -0.17
C ALA A 354 -5.00 5.76 -0.53
N PRO A 355 -5.26 4.70 -1.32
CA PRO A 355 -6.61 4.20 -1.54
C PRO A 355 -7.33 3.93 -0.21
N VAL A 356 -8.65 3.98 -0.25
CA VAL A 356 -9.53 3.79 0.90
C VAL A 356 -10.39 2.55 0.60
N PRO A 357 -9.88 1.32 0.79
CA PRO A 357 -10.65 0.10 0.56
C PRO A 357 -11.92 0.05 1.40
N GLN A 358 -12.88 -0.79 1.00
CA GLN A 358 -14.05 -1.03 1.83
C GLN A 358 -13.63 -1.62 3.19
N SER A 359 -14.33 -1.18 4.23
CA SER A 359 -14.10 -1.62 5.61
C SER A 359 -15.44 -1.62 6.34
N ILE A 360 -15.53 -2.27 7.50
CA ILE A 360 -16.73 -2.14 8.32
C ILE A 360 -16.90 -0.67 8.75
N SER A 361 -18.09 -0.10 8.51
CA SER A 361 -18.39 1.31 8.82
C SER A 361 -18.84 1.47 10.27
N GLN A 362 -18.66 2.68 10.81
CA GLN A 362 -19.41 3.11 11.99
C GLN A 362 -20.79 3.63 11.63
N SER A 363 -21.01 4.16 10.41
CA SER A 363 -22.30 4.65 9.94
C SER A 363 -23.20 3.49 9.51
N LYS A 364 -24.52 3.63 9.74
CA LYS A 364 -25.55 2.60 9.58
C LYS A 364 -25.23 1.59 8.48
N THR A 365 -25.05 0.33 8.86
CA THR A 365 -25.15 -0.87 8.01
C THR A 365 -26.60 -1.12 7.52
N ILE A 366 -27.31 -0.04 7.19
CA ILE A 366 -28.61 -0.05 6.54
C ILE A 366 -28.49 0.92 5.36
N ASP A 367 -27.99 0.40 4.24
CA ASP A 367 -28.66 0.50 2.96
C ASP A 367 -28.04 -0.54 2.03
N GLY A 368 -28.84 -1.57 1.74
CA GLY A 368 -28.48 -2.57 0.75
C GLY A 368 -28.35 -1.92 -0.62
N ASP A 369 -27.25 -2.21 -1.32
CA ASP A 369 -27.25 -2.59 -2.73
C ASP A 369 -28.15 -1.78 -3.68
N LYS A 370 -28.21 -0.46 -3.51
CA LYS A 370 -28.81 0.45 -4.49
C LYS A 370 -27.82 1.53 -4.86
N MET A 371 -26.95 1.14 -5.80
CA MET A 371 -26.27 2.07 -6.67
C MET A 371 -27.33 2.91 -7.40
N SER A 372 -27.46 4.18 -7.04
CA SER A 372 -28.26 5.17 -7.75
C SER A 372 -27.67 5.39 -9.13
N THR A 373 -28.25 4.76 -10.15
CA THR A 373 -28.06 5.11 -11.55
C THR A 373 -28.87 6.37 -11.86
N GLU A 374 -28.20 7.52 -11.92
CA GLU A 374 -28.79 8.70 -12.57
C GLU A 374 -28.63 8.60 -14.09
N ASN A 375 -29.77 8.76 -14.75
CA ASN A 375 -30.01 8.63 -16.19
C ASN A 375 -29.24 9.67 -17.02
N SER A 376 -28.73 9.23 -18.18
CA SER A 376 -28.79 10.05 -19.39
C SER A 376 -29.12 9.20 -20.64
N HIS A 377 -30.36 9.37 -21.10
CA HIS A 377 -30.82 9.42 -22.49
C HIS A 377 -30.33 8.38 -23.52
N GLY A 378 -31.17 7.36 -23.72
CA GLY A 378 -31.90 7.16 -24.97
C GLY A 378 -31.15 6.64 -26.21
N SER A 379 -31.33 5.35 -26.53
CA SER A 379 -31.45 4.86 -27.91
C SER A 379 -32.08 3.45 -27.93
N LYS A 380 -33.00 3.23 -28.86
CA LYS A 380 -33.83 2.03 -29.05
C LYS A 380 -33.21 1.07 -30.08
N SER A 381 -33.28 -0.24 -29.82
CA SER A 381 -33.58 -1.34 -30.78
C SER A 381 -33.64 -2.68 -30.03
N ALA A 382 -34.77 -3.40 -29.95
CA ALA A 382 -35.28 -4.44 -30.87
C ALA A 382 -34.21 -5.49 -31.26
N GLY A 383 -34.32 -6.82 -31.04
CA GLY A 383 -35.29 -7.69 -30.38
C GLY A 383 -34.90 -9.18 -30.58
N HIS A 384 -35.25 -10.05 -29.61
CA HIS A 384 -35.62 -11.49 -29.72
C HIS A 384 -34.63 -12.56 -30.30
N PRO A 385 -34.87 -13.90 -30.14
CA PRO A 385 -34.63 -14.70 -28.91
C PRO A 385 -34.01 -16.12 -29.14
N HIS A 386 -33.83 -16.87 -28.03
CA HIS A 386 -33.74 -18.35 -27.89
C HIS A 386 -32.47 -19.12 -28.27
N GLY A 387 -32.11 -20.08 -27.39
CA GLY A 387 -31.27 -21.23 -27.71
C GLY A 387 -30.75 -21.99 -26.49
N ALA A 388 -31.54 -22.93 -25.96
CA ALA A 388 -31.14 -23.87 -24.92
C ALA A 388 -30.26 -25.01 -25.47
N GLY A 389 -29.38 -25.59 -24.63
CA GLY A 389 -28.68 -26.84 -24.93
C GLY A 389 -27.75 -27.28 -23.81
N HIS A 390 -28.08 -28.40 -23.16
CA HIS A 390 -27.45 -28.99 -21.98
C HIS A 390 -26.57 -30.22 -22.40
N PRO A 391 -26.03 -31.08 -21.49
CA PRO A 391 -24.60 -31.32 -21.27
C PRO A 391 -24.09 -32.75 -21.61
N GLN A 392 -22.78 -33.03 -21.46
CA GLN A 392 -22.20 -34.30 -20.92
C GLN A 392 -20.64 -34.24 -20.94
N ALA A 393 -19.95 -34.51 -19.81
CA ALA A 393 -19.35 -35.79 -19.39
C ALA A 393 -18.31 -36.34 -20.39
N GLY A 394 -17.10 -36.77 -20.06
CA GLY A 394 -16.34 -37.01 -18.83
C GLY A 394 -15.08 -37.79 -19.26
N GLY A 395 -14.06 -37.92 -18.39
CA GLY A 395 -12.97 -38.89 -18.62
C GLY A 395 -11.61 -38.52 -18.06
N HIS A 396 -11.29 -39.05 -16.88
CA HIS A 396 -9.91 -39.43 -16.53
C HIS A 396 -9.67 -40.88 -16.99
N PRO A 397 -8.42 -41.25 -17.33
CA PRO A 397 -7.67 -42.09 -16.40
C PRO A 397 -6.14 -41.80 -16.29
N HIS A 398 -5.60 -42.32 -15.19
CA HIS A 398 -4.20 -42.49 -14.77
C HIS A 398 -3.24 -43.07 -15.86
N THR A 399 -1.90 -43.06 -15.82
CA THR A 399 -0.89 -43.30 -14.76
C THR A 399 0.54 -42.89 -15.23
N SER A 400 1.40 -42.57 -14.25
CA SER A 400 2.84 -42.88 -14.13
C SER A 400 3.88 -42.34 -15.14
N GLY A 401 4.84 -41.58 -14.60
CA GLY A 401 6.20 -41.47 -15.15
C GLY A 401 6.98 -40.28 -14.60
N HIS A 402 7.74 -40.47 -13.52
CA HIS A 402 8.89 -39.59 -13.24
C HIS A 402 10.08 -40.04 -14.09
N PRO A 403 10.77 -39.11 -14.76
CA PRO A 403 12.22 -39.12 -14.72
C PRO A 403 12.81 -37.73 -14.42
N HIS A 404 13.96 -37.76 -13.76
CA HIS A 404 14.82 -36.63 -13.42
C HIS A 404 15.41 -35.91 -14.65
N GLY A 405 15.68 -34.62 -14.50
CA GLY A 405 16.88 -33.98 -15.07
C GLY A 405 16.66 -32.77 -15.99
N GLY A 406 17.21 -31.62 -15.58
CA GLY A 406 17.83 -30.63 -16.48
C GLY A 406 16.92 -29.60 -17.17
N LYS A 407 17.18 -28.33 -16.83
CA LYS A 407 17.09 -27.07 -17.60
C LYS A 407 16.09 -26.93 -18.77
N ASP A 408 15.53 -25.71 -18.83
CA ASP A 408 14.76 -25.09 -19.92
C ASP A 408 13.24 -25.25 -19.85
N TYR A 409 12.60 -24.28 -19.19
CA TYR A 409 11.19 -23.94 -19.45
C TYR A 409 11.14 -22.51 -20.00
N PRO A 410 10.58 -22.30 -21.20
CA PRO A 410 10.65 -21.01 -21.90
C PRO A 410 9.81 -19.96 -21.16
N HIS A 411 10.39 -18.79 -20.95
CA HIS A 411 9.65 -17.58 -20.64
C HIS A 411 8.90 -17.15 -21.92
N PRO A 412 7.60 -16.82 -21.87
CA PRO A 412 6.96 -16.15 -23.00
C PRO A 412 7.62 -14.78 -23.11
N THR A 413 8.40 -14.57 -24.16
CA THR A 413 9.08 -13.30 -24.42
C THR A 413 8.11 -12.46 -25.23
N GLY A 414 7.58 -11.39 -24.65
CA GLY A 414 6.42 -10.66 -25.19
C GLY A 414 6.55 -10.06 -26.60
N HIS A 415 7.66 -10.28 -27.33
CA HIS A 415 7.90 -9.69 -28.66
C HIS A 415 8.42 -10.67 -29.74
N GLN A 416 8.81 -11.91 -29.40
CA GLN A 416 9.31 -12.88 -30.40
C GLN A 416 8.32 -14.02 -30.71
N ASP A 417 7.28 -14.18 -29.90
CA ASP A 417 6.33 -15.32 -30.01
C ASP A 417 5.04 -14.97 -30.79
N GLY A 418 4.97 -13.78 -31.40
CA GLY A 418 3.85 -13.34 -32.25
C GLY A 418 3.92 -13.87 -33.69
N PRO A 419 2.84 -13.78 -34.49
CA PRO A 419 2.88 -14.16 -35.90
C PRO A 419 3.96 -13.36 -36.63
N ALA A 420 4.81 -14.05 -37.41
CA ALA A 420 5.83 -13.39 -38.22
C ALA A 420 5.16 -12.46 -39.25
N ASP A 421 5.43 -11.16 -39.16
CA ASP A 421 4.97 -10.17 -40.11
C ASP A 421 6.02 -10.02 -41.22
N PRO A 422 5.63 -10.03 -42.51
CA PRO A 422 6.59 -9.96 -43.61
C PRO A 422 7.39 -8.65 -43.68
N ARG A 423 6.97 -7.59 -42.97
CA ARG A 423 7.72 -6.33 -42.87
C ARG A 423 8.85 -6.38 -41.86
N ASP A 424 8.78 -7.30 -40.90
CA ASP A 424 9.77 -7.45 -39.84
C ASP A 424 10.98 -8.25 -40.35
N HIS A 425 12.17 -8.00 -39.80
CA HIS A 425 13.39 -8.73 -40.12
C HIS A 425 14.10 -9.19 -38.85
N GLU A 426 14.92 -10.23 -38.98
CA GLU A 426 15.71 -10.73 -37.85
C GLU A 426 16.95 -9.85 -37.62
N VAL A 427 17.28 -9.66 -36.34
CA VAL A 427 18.49 -8.96 -35.89
C VAL A 427 19.25 -9.83 -34.89
N ASN A 428 20.56 -9.63 -34.80
CA ASN A 428 21.38 -10.26 -33.75
C ASN A 428 21.33 -9.39 -32.47
N PRO A 429 20.75 -9.88 -31.35
CA PRO A 429 20.66 -9.09 -30.12
C PRO A 429 22.00 -8.67 -29.54
N ASP A 430 23.04 -9.48 -29.71
CA ASP A 430 24.38 -9.15 -29.20
C ASP A 430 24.99 -7.99 -30.00
N GLU A 431 24.72 -7.93 -31.31
CA GLU A 431 25.18 -6.81 -32.14
C GLU A 431 24.42 -5.52 -31.81
N VAL A 432 23.11 -5.61 -31.61
CA VAL A 432 22.29 -4.46 -31.18
C VAL A 432 22.78 -3.95 -29.83
N ASN A 433 22.88 -4.80 -28.82
CA ASN A 433 23.36 -4.40 -27.49
C ASN A 433 24.81 -3.91 -27.45
N SER A 434 25.61 -4.14 -28.50
CA SER A 434 26.98 -3.62 -28.59
C SER A 434 27.08 -2.16 -29.01
N LYS A 435 25.96 -1.56 -29.42
CA LYS A 435 25.88 -0.18 -29.91
C LYS A 435 25.07 0.68 -28.93
N ASP A 436 25.38 1.97 -28.90
CA ASP A 436 24.54 2.93 -28.23
C ASP A 436 23.32 3.25 -29.10
N HIS A 437 22.16 3.39 -28.47
CA HIS A 437 20.90 3.72 -29.15
C HIS A 437 20.16 4.80 -28.37
N TYR A 438 19.94 5.93 -29.03
CA TYR A 438 19.22 7.09 -28.50
C TYR A 438 17.99 7.38 -29.36
N PHE A 439 16.94 7.84 -28.69
CA PHE A 439 15.64 8.12 -29.28
C PHE A 439 15.13 9.47 -28.80
N LEU A 440 14.40 10.16 -29.65
CA LEU A 440 13.67 11.36 -29.25
C LEU A 440 12.26 11.29 -29.80
N PHE A 441 11.29 11.41 -28.90
CA PHE A 441 9.89 11.67 -29.26
C PHE A 441 9.69 13.18 -29.19
N ALA A 442 9.47 13.82 -30.33
CA ALA A 442 9.28 15.26 -30.40
C ALA A 442 7.87 15.58 -30.90
N VAL A 443 7.09 16.27 -30.10
CA VAL A 443 5.71 16.67 -30.40
C VAL A 443 5.67 18.17 -30.60
N PHE A 444 5.04 18.56 -31.70
CA PHE A 444 4.88 19.93 -32.12
C PHE A 444 3.41 20.29 -32.27
N LYS A 445 3.12 21.54 -31.96
CA LYS A 445 1.91 22.22 -32.39
C LYS A 445 2.18 22.91 -33.72
N ASP A 446 1.26 22.77 -34.66
CA ASP A 446 1.29 23.40 -35.96
C ASP A 446 0.71 24.82 -35.86
N LEU A 447 1.50 25.82 -36.24
CA LEU A 447 1.05 27.21 -36.29
C LEU A 447 0.47 27.59 -37.66
N GLY A 448 0.60 26.71 -38.66
CA GLY A 448 0.29 26.99 -40.06
C GLY A 448 1.18 28.09 -40.64
N GLY A 449 0.88 28.52 -41.88
CA GLY A 449 1.56 29.66 -42.53
C GLY A 449 2.64 29.28 -43.55
N TYR A 450 2.87 27.98 -43.77
CA TYR A 450 3.62 27.46 -44.92
C TYR A 450 2.70 27.20 -46.13
N ASP A 451 3.27 27.19 -47.33
CA ASP A 451 2.54 26.85 -48.55
C ASP A 451 2.37 25.33 -48.69
N VAL A 452 1.14 24.85 -48.55
CA VAL A 452 0.79 23.43 -48.71
C VAL A 452 1.09 22.92 -50.13
N ALA A 453 1.14 23.78 -51.14
CA ALA A 453 1.55 23.38 -52.49
C ALA A 453 3.03 22.96 -52.57
N SER A 454 3.87 23.45 -51.65
CA SER A 454 5.28 23.07 -51.51
C SER A 454 5.49 21.90 -50.54
N ALA A 455 4.45 21.16 -50.17
CA ALA A 455 4.54 20.06 -49.19
C ALA A 455 5.67 19.07 -49.48
N GLN A 456 5.84 18.65 -50.74
CA GLN A 456 6.91 17.72 -51.13
C GLN A 456 8.31 18.31 -50.94
N GLU A 457 8.48 19.60 -51.24
CA GLU A 457 9.77 20.29 -51.13
C GLU A 457 10.14 20.50 -49.66
N LEU A 458 9.17 20.93 -48.84
CA LEU A 458 9.31 21.13 -47.40
C LEU A 458 9.62 19.82 -46.67
N ALA A 459 8.91 18.74 -47.00
CA ALA A 459 9.14 17.43 -46.44
C ALA A 459 10.56 16.94 -46.76
N ARG A 460 10.96 17.00 -48.04
CA ARG A 460 12.30 16.59 -48.48
C ARG A 460 13.39 17.41 -47.81
N GLU A 461 13.22 18.73 -47.68
CA GLU A 461 14.18 19.59 -46.98
C GLU A 461 14.41 19.12 -45.53
N VAL A 462 13.32 18.83 -44.79
CA VAL A 462 13.38 18.31 -43.42
C VAL A 462 14.07 16.96 -43.38
N GLU A 463 13.67 16.02 -44.23
CA GLU A 463 14.19 14.66 -44.27
C GLU A 463 15.69 14.64 -44.64
N ASP A 464 16.10 15.41 -45.64
CA ASP A 464 17.51 15.54 -46.05
C ASP A 464 18.34 16.18 -44.93
N ALA A 465 17.82 17.21 -44.26
CA ALA A 465 18.52 17.88 -43.17
C ALA A 465 18.70 16.99 -41.95
N ILE A 466 17.70 16.16 -41.60
CA ILE A 466 17.82 15.16 -40.54
C ILE A 466 18.79 14.06 -40.95
N SER A 467 18.66 13.51 -42.15
CA SER A 467 19.52 12.45 -42.69
C SER A 467 20.99 12.84 -42.70
N ALA A 468 21.30 14.11 -43.02
CA ALA A 468 22.67 14.65 -42.98
C ALA A 468 23.34 14.59 -41.59
N THR A 469 22.57 14.44 -40.51
CA THR A 469 23.10 14.27 -39.14
C THR A 469 23.43 12.82 -38.80
N GLY A 470 23.08 11.87 -39.67
CA GLY A 470 23.22 10.42 -39.42
C GLY A 470 22.16 9.86 -38.47
N VAL A 471 21.04 10.57 -38.28
CA VAL A 471 19.89 10.17 -37.47
C VAL A 471 18.77 9.72 -38.40
N GLU A 472 18.12 8.62 -38.05
CA GLU A 472 16.95 8.11 -38.76
C GLU A 472 15.66 8.66 -38.14
N VAL A 473 14.63 8.82 -38.97
CA VAL A 473 13.27 9.07 -38.50
C VAL A 473 12.48 7.77 -38.62
N ARG A 474 12.06 7.22 -37.48
CA ARG A 474 11.22 6.02 -37.45
C ARG A 474 9.83 6.28 -38.05
N GLY A 475 9.29 7.47 -37.79
CA GLY A 475 8.04 7.90 -38.39
C GLY A 475 7.64 9.33 -38.04
N PHE A 476 6.80 9.88 -38.90
CA PHE A 476 5.99 11.07 -38.66
C PHE A 476 4.56 10.62 -38.36
N TYR A 477 3.96 11.19 -37.33
CA TYR A 477 2.65 10.76 -36.85
C TYR A 477 1.73 11.96 -36.65
N ASN A 478 0.54 11.89 -37.25
CA ASN A 478 -0.51 12.88 -37.03
C ASN A 478 -1.18 12.64 -35.67
N THR A 479 -1.07 13.60 -34.75
CA THR A 479 -1.67 13.54 -33.42
C THR A 479 -2.91 14.44 -33.27
N GLU A 480 -3.31 15.12 -34.34
CA GLU A 480 -4.48 15.98 -34.36
C GLU A 480 -5.75 15.22 -33.94
N GLY A 481 -6.64 15.92 -33.23
CA GLY A 481 -7.88 15.35 -32.73
C GLY A 481 -7.74 14.44 -31.50
N PHE A 482 -6.51 14.02 -31.13
CA PHE A 482 -6.28 13.28 -29.88
C PHE A 482 -5.96 14.19 -28.70
N LYS A 483 -5.22 15.27 -28.92
CA LYS A 483 -4.83 16.25 -27.89
C LYS A 483 -4.79 17.65 -28.48
N LYS A 484 -5.30 18.64 -27.73
CA LYS A 484 -5.55 20.01 -28.23
C LYS A 484 -4.31 20.81 -28.67
N ASP A 485 -3.13 20.35 -28.28
CA ASP A 485 -1.85 21.06 -28.37
C ASP A 485 -0.76 20.21 -29.03
N ALA A 486 -1.15 19.18 -29.77
CA ALA A 486 -0.24 18.27 -30.45
C ALA A 486 -0.77 17.92 -31.84
N ASP A 487 -0.04 18.31 -32.88
CA ASP A 487 -0.45 18.14 -34.27
C ASP A 487 0.52 17.20 -35.04
N LEU A 488 1.82 17.31 -34.77
CA LEU A 488 2.86 16.43 -35.31
C LEU A 488 3.68 15.79 -34.21
N MET A 489 3.86 14.47 -34.26
CA MET A 489 4.92 13.80 -33.52
C MET A 489 5.96 13.22 -34.49
N VAL A 490 7.23 13.44 -34.18
CA VAL A 490 8.39 12.89 -34.89
C VAL A 490 9.16 11.98 -33.94
N TRP A 491 9.45 10.76 -34.39
CA TRP A 491 10.26 9.81 -33.62
C TRP A 491 11.63 9.61 -34.26
N PHE A 492 12.65 10.20 -33.63
CA PHE A 492 14.05 10.10 -34.06
C PHE A 492 14.76 8.90 -33.42
N TYR A 493 15.75 8.36 -34.14
CA TYR A 493 16.61 7.27 -33.70
C TYR A 493 18.06 7.49 -34.19
N GLY A 494 19.04 7.42 -33.28
CA GLY A 494 20.45 7.59 -33.61
C GLY A 494 21.39 6.87 -32.64
N ASP A 495 22.67 6.82 -32.98
CA ASP A 495 23.73 6.16 -32.20
C ASP A 495 24.39 7.08 -31.15
N ALA A 496 24.03 8.37 -31.13
CA ALA A 496 24.54 9.33 -30.16
C ALA A 496 23.51 10.44 -29.85
N ALA A 497 23.44 10.84 -28.58
CA ALA A 497 22.47 11.83 -28.10
C ALA A 497 22.64 13.21 -28.77
N ASP A 498 23.88 13.64 -28.99
CA ASP A 498 24.21 14.92 -29.62
C ASP A 498 23.82 14.96 -31.11
N LYS A 499 23.95 13.82 -31.82
CA LYS A 499 23.41 13.68 -33.18
C LYS A 499 21.88 13.80 -33.21
N VAL A 500 21.18 13.13 -32.27
CA VAL A 500 19.72 13.26 -32.15
C VAL A 500 19.30 14.70 -31.84
N GLN A 501 20.05 15.42 -30.99
CA GLN A 501 19.84 16.86 -30.78
C GLN A 501 20.12 17.69 -32.03
N ALA A 502 21.14 17.33 -32.81
CA ALA A 502 21.44 17.99 -34.08
C ALA A 502 20.31 17.77 -35.10
N ALA A 503 19.74 16.56 -35.21
CA ALA A 503 18.59 16.26 -36.04
C ALA A 503 17.34 17.06 -35.64
N TYR A 504 17.05 17.11 -34.34
CA TYR A 504 15.98 17.96 -33.81
C TYR A 504 16.21 19.42 -34.21
N ARG A 505 17.43 19.93 -34.05
CA ARG A 505 17.79 21.31 -34.43
C ARG A 505 17.67 21.53 -35.94
N ALA A 506 18.07 20.57 -36.75
CA ALA A 506 17.94 20.62 -38.20
C ALA A 506 16.48 20.74 -38.64
N LEU A 507 15.58 19.95 -38.04
CA LEU A 507 14.14 20.11 -38.23
C LEU A 507 13.67 21.50 -37.81
N ARG A 508 14.05 21.98 -36.62
CA ARG A 508 13.66 23.31 -36.12
C ARG A 508 14.12 24.46 -37.02
N GLN A 509 15.23 24.28 -37.74
CA GLN A 509 15.86 25.28 -38.60
C GLN A 509 15.37 25.23 -40.05
N SER A 510 14.67 24.16 -40.46
CA SER A 510 14.11 24.05 -41.80
C SER A 510 12.98 25.04 -42.04
N SER A 511 12.60 25.21 -43.30
CA SER A 511 11.46 26.04 -43.71
C SER A 511 10.15 25.63 -43.01
N LEU A 512 9.90 24.32 -42.84
CA LEU A 512 8.74 23.83 -42.08
C LEU A 512 8.88 24.09 -40.58
N GLY A 513 10.08 23.90 -40.03
CA GLY A 513 10.35 24.03 -38.60
C GLY A 513 9.99 25.39 -38.02
N GLN A 514 10.06 26.46 -38.82
CA GLN A 514 9.69 27.82 -38.41
C GLN A 514 8.22 27.95 -37.99
N TYR A 515 7.35 27.07 -38.49
CA TYR A 515 5.91 27.05 -38.21
C TYR A 515 5.49 25.97 -37.21
N LEU A 516 6.44 25.19 -36.73
CA LEU A 516 6.20 24.22 -35.68
C LEU A 516 6.56 24.85 -34.32
N GLU A 517 5.69 24.75 -33.33
CA GLU A 517 5.96 25.14 -31.96
C GLU A 517 6.26 23.87 -31.13
N PRO A 518 7.42 23.76 -30.46
CA PRO A 518 7.69 22.62 -29.59
C PRO A 518 6.66 22.55 -28.45
N HIS A 519 5.95 21.43 -28.35
CA HIS A 519 4.95 21.21 -27.32
C HIS A 519 5.46 20.28 -26.21
N TRP A 520 6.02 19.13 -26.59
CA TRP A 520 6.54 18.14 -25.65
C TRP A 520 7.64 17.32 -26.31
N ASN A 521 8.75 17.12 -25.61
CA ASN A 521 9.84 16.28 -26.10
C ASN A 521 10.30 15.35 -24.98
N SER A 522 10.64 14.11 -25.31
CA SER A 522 11.32 13.21 -24.36
C SER A 522 12.40 12.41 -25.06
N MET A 523 13.63 12.54 -24.56
CA MET A 523 14.76 11.72 -24.97
C MET A 523 14.75 10.41 -24.19
N ALA A 524 15.13 9.33 -24.85
CA ALA A 524 15.27 8.01 -24.25
C ALA A 524 16.48 7.28 -24.85
N ALA A 525 16.93 6.22 -24.21
CA ALA A 525 18.02 5.37 -24.64
C ALA A 525 17.66 3.89 -24.47
N HIS A 526 18.32 3.03 -25.23
CA HIS A 526 18.30 1.60 -24.95
C HIS A 526 19.26 1.28 -23.80
N ILE A 527 18.78 0.51 -22.84
CA ILE A 527 19.62 -0.10 -21.80
C ILE A 527 19.26 -1.60 -21.81
N PRO A 528 20.25 -2.51 -21.92
CA PRO A 528 19.98 -3.94 -21.89
C PRO A 528 19.12 -4.32 -20.68
N ALA A 529 18.09 -5.15 -20.90
CA ALA A 529 17.12 -5.44 -19.86
C ALA A 529 17.75 -6.22 -18.69
N GLU A 530 17.40 -5.83 -17.46
CA GLU A 530 17.94 -6.38 -16.20
C GLU A 530 17.77 -7.90 -16.04
N PHE A 531 16.75 -8.47 -16.69
CA PHE A 531 16.33 -9.86 -16.45
C PHE A 531 16.60 -10.81 -17.63
N ASP A 532 16.78 -10.27 -18.83
CA ASP A 532 17.11 -11.02 -20.05
C ASP A 532 17.72 -10.08 -21.09
N ALA A 533 19.04 -10.14 -21.24
CA ALA A 533 19.77 -9.29 -22.19
C ALA A 533 19.36 -9.53 -23.66
N ARG A 534 18.72 -10.65 -23.98
CA ARG A 534 18.23 -10.94 -25.34
C ARG A 534 16.89 -10.25 -25.64
N HIS A 535 16.23 -9.67 -24.64
CA HIS A 535 14.98 -8.94 -24.82
C HIS A 535 15.25 -7.52 -25.35
N LEU A 536 14.95 -7.30 -26.62
CA LEU A 536 15.09 -6.00 -27.28
C LEU A 536 13.75 -5.25 -27.38
N PRO A 537 13.73 -3.92 -27.24
CA PRO A 537 12.60 -3.08 -27.65
C PRO A 537 12.26 -3.30 -29.14
N ALA A 538 10.98 -3.39 -29.48
CA ALA A 538 10.55 -3.75 -30.84
C ALA A 538 11.18 -2.84 -31.93
N CYS A 539 11.35 -1.55 -31.65
CA CYS A 539 11.91 -0.58 -32.59
C CYS A 539 13.37 -0.85 -33.01
N ILE A 540 14.13 -1.63 -32.22
CA ILE A 540 15.49 -2.07 -32.55
C ILE A 540 15.61 -3.59 -32.63
N ALA A 541 14.50 -4.32 -32.47
CA ALA A 541 14.40 -5.77 -32.62
C ALA A 541 14.06 -6.20 -34.06
N GLY A 542 14.18 -5.29 -35.04
CA GLY A 542 13.85 -5.54 -36.44
C GLY A 542 12.36 -5.41 -36.81
N ALA A 543 11.51 -4.92 -35.90
CA ALA A 543 10.11 -4.68 -36.21
C ALA A 543 9.93 -3.38 -37.03
N ALA A 544 9.27 -3.49 -38.18
CA ALA A 544 8.94 -2.33 -39.00
C ALA A 544 7.89 -1.44 -38.30
N PRO A 545 7.93 -0.10 -38.48
CA PRO A 545 6.96 0.79 -37.85
C PRO A 545 5.54 0.50 -38.39
N ARG A 546 4.54 0.61 -37.51
CA ARG A 546 3.13 0.31 -37.83
C ARG A 546 2.31 1.57 -38.04
N ASP A 547 1.06 1.40 -38.50
CA ASP A 547 0.19 2.50 -38.91
C ASP A 547 -0.27 3.39 -37.75
N TRP A 548 -0.40 2.84 -36.54
CA TRP A 548 -0.84 3.57 -35.35
C TRP A 548 0.18 3.44 -34.23
N ILE A 549 0.33 4.52 -33.45
CA ILE A 549 1.18 4.54 -32.27
C ILE A 549 0.44 5.18 -31.08
N ALA A 550 0.75 4.71 -29.87
CA ALA A 550 0.58 5.49 -28.65
C ALA A 550 1.91 5.58 -27.90
N VAL A 551 2.37 6.81 -27.64
CA VAL A 551 3.58 7.12 -26.87
C VAL A 551 3.18 7.73 -25.54
N TYR A 552 3.79 7.27 -24.46
CA TYR A 552 3.59 7.87 -23.14
C TYR A 552 4.82 7.65 -22.25
N PRO A 553 5.11 8.59 -21.34
CA PRO A 553 6.14 8.39 -20.36
C PRO A 553 5.65 7.45 -19.27
N PHE A 554 6.58 6.83 -18.57
CA PHE A 554 6.26 5.94 -17.48
C PHE A 554 7.27 6.10 -16.35
N VAL A 555 6.74 6.36 -15.16
CA VAL A 555 7.53 6.48 -13.94
C VAL A 555 6.98 5.51 -12.93
N ARG A 556 7.85 4.65 -12.42
CA ARG A 556 7.49 3.72 -11.35
C ARG A 556 7.31 4.48 -10.04
N SER A 557 6.46 3.96 -9.16
CA SER A 557 6.51 4.36 -7.76
C SER A 557 7.87 3.97 -7.19
N LEU A 558 8.38 4.74 -6.23
CA LEU A 558 9.65 4.41 -5.56
C LEU A 558 9.63 2.99 -4.98
N ASP A 559 8.46 2.56 -4.48
CA ASP A 559 8.22 1.20 -3.98
C ASP A 559 8.65 0.10 -4.97
N TRP A 560 8.48 0.32 -6.28
CA TRP A 560 8.90 -0.64 -7.31
C TRP A 560 10.37 -1.03 -7.15
N TYR A 561 11.25 -0.05 -6.94
CA TYR A 561 12.70 -0.28 -6.84
C TYR A 561 13.10 -0.97 -5.53
N TYR A 562 12.26 -0.86 -4.49
CA TYR A 562 12.44 -1.55 -3.21
C TYR A 562 11.78 -2.93 -3.16
N LEU A 563 10.98 -3.30 -4.17
CA LEU A 563 10.43 -4.65 -4.27
C LEU A 563 11.56 -5.67 -4.47
N ASN A 564 11.41 -6.80 -3.79
CA ASN A 564 12.25 -7.96 -3.99
C ASN A 564 12.36 -8.27 -5.51
N PRO A 565 13.57 -8.45 -6.06
CA PRO A 565 13.77 -8.72 -7.49
C PRO A 565 12.95 -9.91 -8.01
N ASN A 566 12.69 -10.94 -7.20
CA ASN A 566 11.85 -12.08 -7.57
C ASN A 566 10.38 -11.68 -7.75
N ARG A 567 9.88 -10.75 -6.92
CA ARG A 567 8.50 -10.25 -7.02
C ARG A 567 8.36 -9.33 -8.23
N ARG A 568 9.33 -8.44 -8.48
CA ARG A 568 9.41 -7.67 -9.73
C ARG A 568 9.36 -8.60 -10.94
N ARG A 569 10.19 -9.65 -10.97
CA ARG A 569 10.20 -10.65 -12.04
C ARG A 569 8.86 -11.36 -12.21
N ALA A 570 8.22 -11.78 -11.11
CA ALA A 570 6.93 -12.45 -11.17
C ALA A 570 5.82 -11.54 -11.74
N MET A 571 5.75 -10.29 -11.29
CA MET A 571 4.76 -9.33 -11.82
C MET A 571 5.06 -8.93 -13.27
N LEU A 572 6.33 -8.80 -13.66
CA LEU A 572 6.69 -8.57 -15.06
C LEU A 572 6.35 -9.78 -15.94
N ARG A 573 6.51 -11.00 -15.42
CA ARG A 573 6.09 -12.22 -16.09
C ARG A 573 4.57 -12.25 -16.28
N GLU A 574 3.81 -11.97 -15.24
CA GLU A 574 2.34 -11.85 -15.29
C GLU A 574 1.91 -10.76 -16.29
N HIS A 575 2.52 -9.58 -16.22
CA HIS A 575 2.30 -8.49 -17.15
C HIS A 575 2.57 -8.93 -18.60
N GLY A 576 3.66 -9.65 -18.85
CA GLY A 576 3.96 -10.21 -20.17
C GLY A 576 2.90 -11.20 -20.63
N MET A 577 2.50 -12.13 -19.75
CA MET A 577 1.45 -13.13 -20.03
C MET A 577 0.09 -12.49 -20.30
N ASN A 578 -0.27 -11.43 -19.59
CA ASN A 578 -1.53 -10.71 -19.77
C ASN A 578 -1.62 -10.01 -21.14
N GLY A 579 -0.50 -9.82 -21.83
CA GLY A 579 -0.42 -9.30 -23.19
C GLY A 579 -0.52 -10.36 -24.29
N SER A 580 -0.71 -11.65 -23.96
CA SER A 580 -0.68 -12.75 -24.93
C SER A 580 -1.69 -12.62 -26.06
N ASP A 581 -2.82 -11.96 -25.81
CA ASP A 581 -3.87 -11.74 -26.83
C ASP A 581 -3.53 -10.57 -27.76
N PHE A 582 -2.37 -9.90 -27.57
CA PHE A 582 -1.95 -8.67 -28.24
C PHE A 582 -0.51 -8.76 -28.80
N LEU A 583 -0.07 -9.96 -29.20
CA LEU A 583 1.28 -10.19 -29.75
C LEU A 583 1.57 -9.46 -31.08
N ASP A 584 0.53 -8.98 -31.76
CA ASP A 584 0.59 -8.10 -32.93
C ASP A 584 0.95 -6.65 -32.59
N VAL A 585 0.80 -6.23 -31.33
CA VAL A 585 1.21 -4.90 -30.87
C VAL A 585 2.71 -4.89 -30.57
N LYS A 586 3.46 -4.09 -31.31
CA LYS A 586 4.90 -3.92 -31.16
C LYS A 586 5.16 -2.92 -30.04
N VAL A 587 5.81 -3.36 -28.96
CA VAL A 587 6.09 -2.50 -27.79
C VAL A 587 7.58 -2.22 -27.70
N SER A 588 7.90 -0.94 -27.54
CA SER A 588 9.26 -0.48 -27.23
C SER A 588 9.24 0.19 -25.86
N THR A 589 9.97 -0.40 -24.91
CA THR A 589 10.22 0.20 -23.60
C THR A 589 11.64 0.72 -23.57
N LEU A 590 11.81 2.03 -23.49
CA LEU A 590 13.10 2.72 -23.58
C LEU A 590 13.39 3.46 -22.27
N ALA A 591 14.64 3.48 -21.82
CA ALA A 591 15.04 4.12 -20.57
C ALA A 591 15.15 5.65 -20.75
N ALA A 592 14.69 6.43 -19.77
CA ALA A 592 14.73 7.90 -19.79
C ALA A 592 15.36 8.50 -18.52
N PHE A 593 15.93 7.66 -17.63
CA PHE A 593 16.57 8.10 -16.40
C PHE A 593 17.61 9.20 -16.63
N ALA A 594 17.45 10.31 -15.93
CA ALA A 594 18.30 11.51 -16.03
C ALA A 594 18.33 12.21 -17.41
N LEU A 595 17.55 11.75 -18.38
CA LEU A 595 17.37 12.40 -19.68
C LEU A 595 16.18 13.37 -19.70
N GLY A 596 15.31 13.28 -18.68
CA GLY A 596 14.18 14.16 -18.43
C GLY A 596 13.50 13.81 -17.09
N ASP A 597 12.22 14.16 -16.96
CA ASP A 597 11.42 13.93 -15.74
C ASP A 597 10.87 12.49 -15.62
N TYR A 598 11.19 11.63 -16.59
CA TYR A 598 10.63 10.28 -16.71
C TYR A 598 11.69 9.19 -16.53
N GLU A 599 11.26 7.99 -16.18
CA GLU A 599 12.15 6.84 -16.01
C GLU A 599 12.16 5.97 -17.27
N TRP A 600 11.01 5.87 -17.93
CA TRP A 600 10.82 5.07 -19.14
C TRP A 600 9.96 5.83 -20.14
N MET A 601 10.17 5.56 -21.42
CA MET A 601 9.29 5.91 -22.52
C MET A 601 8.74 4.64 -23.15
N LEU A 602 7.42 4.54 -23.26
CA LEU A 602 6.77 3.43 -23.95
C LEU A 602 6.18 3.92 -25.27
N ALA A 603 6.41 3.13 -26.32
CA ALA A 603 5.81 3.28 -27.62
C ALA A 603 5.14 1.97 -28.02
N LEU A 604 3.84 2.02 -28.31
CA LEU A 604 3.05 0.86 -28.72
C LEU A 604 2.57 1.09 -30.15
N GLU A 605 3.05 0.27 -31.08
CA GLU A 605 2.74 0.35 -32.50
C GLU A 605 1.87 -0.84 -32.95
N ALA A 606 0.79 -0.60 -33.68
CA ALA A 606 -0.04 -1.64 -34.30
C ALA A 606 -0.68 -1.13 -35.61
N ASP A 607 -1.18 -2.04 -36.46
CA ASP A 607 -1.85 -1.65 -37.71
C ASP A 607 -3.27 -1.09 -37.49
N SER A 608 -3.82 -1.24 -36.29
CA SER A 608 -5.11 -0.63 -35.93
C SER A 608 -5.13 -0.11 -34.50
N LEU A 609 -5.84 1.01 -34.31
CA LEU A 609 -5.89 1.74 -33.04
C LEU A 609 -6.57 0.94 -31.91
N ASP A 610 -7.55 0.09 -32.24
CA ASP A 610 -8.25 -0.75 -31.26
C ASP A 610 -7.31 -1.76 -30.59
N ARG A 611 -6.25 -2.20 -31.29
CA ARG A 611 -5.24 -3.11 -30.73
C ARG A 611 -4.37 -2.39 -29.70
N VAL A 612 -3.95 -1.16 -30.02
CA VAL A 612 -3.20 -0.28 -29.10
C VAL A 612 -4.04 0.04 -27.84
N MET A 613 -5.31 0.41 -28.03
CA MET A 613 -6.23 0.66 -26.91
C MET A 613 -6.50 -0.60 -26.09
N GLY A 614 -6.69 -1.74 -26.77
CA GLY A 614 -7.01 -3.02 -26.16
C GLY A 614 -5.92 -3.50 -25.23
N VAL A 615 -4.65 -3.48 -25.68
CA VAL A 615 -3.53 -3.90 -24.83
C VAL A 615 -3.36 -2.96 -23.64
N LEU A 616 -3.48 -1.64 -23.82
CA LEU A 616 -3.40 -0.70 -22.69
C LEU A 616 -4.53 -0.90 -21.67
N ARG A 617 -5.76 -1.15 -22.14
CA ARG A 617 -6.90 -1.47 -21.27
C ARG A 617 -6.66 -2.77 -20.52
N LYS A 618 -6.23 -3.83 -21.21
CA LYS A 618 -5.99 -5.14 -20.60
C LYS A 618 -4.87 -5.07 -19.56
N GLN A 619 -3.82 -4.29 -19.84
CA GLN A 619 -2.75 -4.01 -18.90
C GLN A 619 -3.15 -3.08 -17.75
N ARG A 620 -4.42 -2.65 -17.61
CA ARG A 620 -4.90 -1.99 -16.38
C ARG A 620 -5.19 -2.99 -15.26
N GLU A 621 -5.39 -4.26 -15.58
CA GLU A 621 -5.80 -5.31 -14.64
C GLU A 621 -4.61 -6.01 -13.94
N VAL A 622 -3.37 -5.71 -14.33
CA VAL A 622 -2.18 -6.39 -13.81
C VAL A 622 -1.63 -5.72 -12.56
N GLU A 623 -1.14 -6.54 -11.63
CA GLU A 623 -0.59 -6.08 -10.34
C GLU A 623 0.55 -5.06 -10.52
N ALA A 624 1.35 -5.20 -11.57
CA ALA A 624 2.44 -4.28 -11.87
C ALA A 624 1.98 -2.80 -12.03
N ARG A 625 0.69 -2.54 -12.30
CA ARG A 625 0.15 -1.18 -12.40
C ARG A 625 0.01 -0.46 -11.07
N VAL A 626 -0.09 -1.19 -9.96
CA VAL A 626 -0.08 -0.58 -8.61
C VAL A 626 1.17 0.27 -8.39
N TYR A 627 2.27 -0.10 -9.06
CA TYR A 627 3.56 0.58 -8.97
C TYR A 627 3.81 1.59 -10.08
N THR A 628 2.76 2.13 -10.70
CA THR A 628 2.85 3.20 -11.71
C THR A 628 2.50 4.53 -11.06
N ARG A 629 3.44 5.48 -11.04
CA ARG A 629 3.24 6.83 -10.51
C ARG A 629 2.78 7.81 -11.59
N ILE A 630 3.41 7.75 -12.76
CA ILE A 630 3.09 8.59 -13.91
C ILE A 630 2.99 7.68 -15.12
N ASP A 631 1.89 7.77 -15.88
CA ASP A 631 1.75 7.15 -17.20
C ASP A 631 1.07 8.08 -18.21
N THR A 632 1.18 9.39 -17.98
CA THR A 632 0.65 10.47 -18.83
C THR A 632 1.69 11.57 -18.98
N PRO A 633 1.67 12.37 -20.08
CA PRO A 633 0.67 12.42 -21.14
C PRO A 633 0.75 11.28 -22.16
N PHE A 634 -0.36 10.97 -22.83
CA PHE A 634 -0.38 10.13 -24.04
C PHE A 634 -0.33 11.02 -25.29
N TYR A 635 0.48 10.59 -26.26
CA TYR A 635 0.50 11.09 -27.64
C TYR A 635 0.20 9.92 -28.57
N THR A 636 -1.04 9.89 -29.06
CA THR A 636 -1.53 8.87 -29.98
C THR A 636 -1.65 9.48 -31.36
N GLY A 637 -1.23 8.75 -32.39
CA GLY A 637 -1.31 9.26 -33.75
C GLY A 637 -1.24 8.19 -34.83
N LYS A 638 -1.66 8.57 -36.03
CA LYS A 638 -1.54 7.75 -37.23
C LYS A 638 -0.24 8.10 -37.95
N ARG A 639 0.55 7.10 -38.31
CA ARG A 639 1.75 7.25 -39.13
C ARG A 639 1.35 7.72 -40.53
N MET A 640 2.11 8.65 -41.08
CA MET A 640 1.93 9.13 -42.46
C MET A 640 3.23 9.73 -43.00
N ASP A 641 3.29 9.90 -44.30
CA ASP A 641 4.41 10.60 -44.94
C ASP A 641 4.37 12.08 -44.57
N LEU A 642 5.54 12.70 -44.38
CA LEU A 642 5.61 14.09 -43.96
C LEU A 642 4.97 15.04 -44.99
N ALA A 643 5.13 14.76 -46.27
CA ALA A 643 4.49 15.53 -47.34
C ALA A 643 2.96 15.47 -47.26
N ASP A 644 2.40 14.28 -47.01
CA ASP A 644 0.97 14.10 -46.83
C ASP A 644 0.48 14.80 -45.56
N TRP A 645 1.29 14.81 -44.50
CA TRP A 645 0.95 15.56 -43.29
C TRP A 645 0.89 17.04 -43.63
N ILE A 646 1.91 17.61 -44.27
CA ILE A 646 1.93 19.04 -44.65
C ILE A 646 0.75 19.42 -45.57
N ALA A 647 0.31 18.52 -46.45
CA ALA A 647 -0.74 18.77 -47.45
C ALA A 647 -2.18 18.60 -46.94
N ARG A 648 -2.38 18.08 -45.72
CA ARG A 648 -3.71 17.86 -45.12
C ARG A 648 -4.45 19.18 -44.89
#